data_AF-A0A517LCN0-F1
#
_entry.id   AF-A0A517LCN0-F1
#
_cell.length_a   1.000
_cell.length_b   1.000
_cell.length_c   1.000
_cell.angle_alpha   90.00
_cell.angle_beta   90.00
_cell.angle_gamma   90.00
#
_symmetry.space_group_name_H-M   'P 1'
#
loop_
_entity.id
_entity.type
_entity.pdbx_description
1 polymer ?
#
loop_
_entity_poly.entity_id
_entity_poly.type
_entity_poly.pdbx_seq_one_letter_code
_entity_poly.pdbx_strand_id
1 'polypeptide(L)'
;MSKKAKPGAGTIGVPKKKEKKDEAIIGTNDYSIVSKRSVEKLYLQDEPQFFRPFIEKPKRRAPLINRGYWLRMQAIEHVVKSFLEESSSKDKIIVNLGCGYEPLPFRMLWRYKDQCQNVKFIDIDFPQLIRRKVGIICKHGMYTDLLQDFTERNNSPEPVLIDHKRYSAIGCDLGDAAAMRDLFLTLQLTTHAVLFLAEVSMVYMEPVEATTLIKICGELPDARFGMLEQHLPAGLDHPFAKTMIDHFNKQTPLRALASYPTIESQRTRFQACGWPEVGIQNLWYLWQYNKLFGNDSKSRLDIVEPFDEWEELALFAGHYFLLSATTFTASKQKFPNTSKNIQNVERSLADFQLLASENSACTGQRRFGAIIDIDDQSFAHHGGIVSTKVQTGYDLYTKNGRAVNVVEPPEHLICHTLTTLHDGTVLFAGGRKSPASPSAACYLRENHTWTRTHELRPARYRHCSVAVTIDSKPSVLVCGGQSGNGSALALWQLYDRELGWRELPCDINIEVFGAAMVATSKTSGVLVGGMSSSGTLLSQYIEWRLIQNGEEGVKLECEQMWDSRSSICRFGACLVRHPCGLILIGGIGTDGVLEADQEIMVITPDGNVKNTKSISALLSTGGSRPMLTGHSVKVIGDDVIIVGGGGVCFSFGAFWNKHQLILRPSEADNKSAWQLLLPKSNILQNAAGKDVPNLHADLNESSDVQEPQKIQSSALHRAKRVPCIDLSSSEDFTALVTKAQPVVLQNLDLGPCLTLWTPEYLKEKTGPDRAVIIHASKEPHLSFLTKNFTYETRPFSQFIDAAMNGQHVYLRALSSANPSKIPAALHRDFPSIAGDFVIPDILEMARENEHSSVLRISGATTMWLHYDVMVNILCQIRGSKKVVLFPPSDIRYLEFVHGETTSGLNVFTTPPEKLEKTHLVETVLEEGKVLFIPACWAHATAPAGEKGMSVAVNVFFRSFENNAYAAGRDVYGNRDLGVYQNGRRDIAKIIEKIAAEPELGRAERINVIARILADEGFRRQVVKGGREIGEGNRVGEKEVLRILRSVEALPDDIGQFYLDRLAVEMEDFAKTCRRDEI
;
A
#
# COMPACT_ATOMS: atom_id res chain seq x y z
N MET A 1 -12.96 -42.91 -5.96
CA MET A 1 -12.22 -44.02 -6.58
C MET A 1 -12.21 -43.84 -8.10
N SER A 2 -11.04 -43.66 -8.71
CA SER A 2 -10.73 -43.98 -10.11
C SER A 2 -9.20 -43.97 -10.24
N LYS A 3 -8.65 -45.09 -10.71
CA LYS A 3 -7.23 -45.45 -10.67
C LYS A 3 -6.42 -44.62 -11.67
N LYS A 4 -5.35 -43.96 -11.22
CA LYS A 4 -4.30 -43.44 -12.12
C LYS A 4 -3.36 -44.58 -12.49
N ALA A 5 -3.32 -44.89 -13.77
CA ALA A 5 -2.31 -45.75 -14.40
C ALA A 5 -0.91 -45.12 -14.30
N LYS A 6 0.11 -45.95 -14.08
CA LYS A 6 1.53 -45.58 -14.21
C LYS A 6 1.91 -45.46 -15.69
N PRO A 7 2.72 -44.47 -16.10
CA PRO A 7 3.52 -44.58 -17.31
C PRO A 7 4.90 -45.15 -16.96
N GLY A 8 5.35 -46.11 -17.78
CA GLY A 8 6.70 -46.67 -17.76
C GLY A 8 7.72 -45.82 -18.52
N ALA A 9 8.96 -45.95 -18.06
CA ALA A 9 10.28 -45.69 -18.64
C ALA A 9 10.43 -44.82 -19.91
N GLY A 10 11.30 -43.80 -19.80
CA GLY A 10 12.06 -43.30 -20.94
C GLY A 10 12.31 -41.80 -21.04
N THR A 11 12.74 -41.09 -19.98
CA THR A 11 13.29 -39.73 -20.11
C THR A 11 14.45 -39.51 -19.15
N ILE A 12 15.58 -39.07 -19.70
CA ILE A 12 16.78 -38.63 -18.99
C ILE A 12 16.35 -37.62 -17.91
N GLY A 13 16.56 -37.98 -16.65
CA GLY A 13 16.04 -37.21 -15.51
C GLY A 13 16.67 -35.83 -15.43
N VAL A 14 15.88 -34.79 -15.73
CA VAL A 14 16.21 -33.43 -15.31
C VAL A 14 16.30 -33.42 -13.77
N PRO A 15 17.34 -32.85 -13.15
CA PRO A 15 17.43 -32.82 -11.69
C PRO A 15 16.20 -32.13 -11.10
N LYS A 16 15.53 -32.72 -10.09
CA LYS A 16 14.33 -32.16 -9.41
C LYS A 16 14.44 -30.69 -8.99
N LYS A 17 15.68 -30.17 -8.84
CA LYS A 17 15.98 -28.76 -8.53
C LYS A 17 15.78 -27.82 -9.73
N LYS A 18 16.07 -28.25 -10.96
CA LYS A 18 15.83 -27.48 -12.19
C LYS A 18 14.32 -27.38 -12.47
N GLU A 19 13.59 -28.50 -12.41
CA GLU A 19 12.12 -28.51 -12.59
C GLU A 19 11.40 -27.56 -11.62
N LYS A 20 11.74 -27.60 -10.33
CA LYS A 20 11.17 -26.69 -9.31
C LYS A 20 11.50 -25.22 -9.56
N LYS A 21 12.68 -24.93 -10.13
CA LYS A 21 13.11 -23.57 -10.52
C LYS A 21 12.28 -23.10 -11.72
N ASP A 22 12.13 -23.93 -12.73
CA ASP A 22 11.38 -23.62 -13.95
C ASP A 22 9.88 -23.40 -13.65
N GLU A 23 9.29 -24.21 -12.76
CA GLU A 23 7.92 -24.00 -12.27
C GLU A 23 7.72 -22.65 -11.57
N ALA A 24 8.70 -22.21 -10.76
CA ALA A 24 8.63 -20.91 -10.09
C ALA A 24 8.72 -19.74 -11.09
N ILE A 25 9.60 -19.85 -12.10
CA ILE A 25 9.72 -18.87 -13.19
C ILE A 25 8.42 -18.80 -13.99
N ILE A 26 7.82 -19.94 -14.33
CA ILE A 26 6.53 -20.01 -15.02
C ILE A 26 5.42 -19.33 -14.20
N GLY A 27 5.46 -19.44 -12.88
CA GLY A 27 4.52 -18.75 -11.98
C GLY A 27 4.57 -17.21 -12.07
N THR A 28 5.68 -16.61 -12.55
CA THR A 28 5.80 -15.15 -12.70
C THR A 28 4.84 -14.58 -13.75
N ASN A 29 4.53 -15.38 -14.78
CA ASN A 29 3.60 -15.02 -15.84
C ASN A 29 2.25 -14.58 -15.26
N ASP A 30 1.70 -15.35 -14.31
CA ASP A 30 0.37 -15.07 -13.73
C ASP A 30 0.33 -13.71 -13.02
N TYR A 31 1.42 -13.27 -12.39
CA TYR A 31 1.48 -11.97 -11.72
C TYR A 31 1.43 -10.80 -12.72
N SER A 32 2.19 -10.90 -13.81
CA SER A 32 2.25 -9.87 -14.84
C SER A 32 0.93 -9.76 -15.62
N ILE A 33 0.35 -10.89 -16.00
CA ILE A 33 -0.89 -10.97 -16.78
C ILE A 33 -2.08 -10.46 -15.96
N VAL A 34 -2.13 -10.70 -14.65
CA VAL A 34 -3.17 -10.10 -13.79
C VAL A 34 -3.08 -8.57 -13.78
N SER A 35 -1.87 -8.01 -13.78
CA SER A 35 -1.68 -6.56 -13.81
C SER A 35 -2.02 -5.96 -15.18
N LYS A 36 -1.62 -6.61 -16.28
CA LYS A 36 -2.03 -6.21 -17.64
C LYS A 36 -3.54 -6.33 -17.85
N ARG A 37 -4.20 -7.34 -17.27
CA ARG A 37 -5.67 -7.47 -17.27
C ARG A 37 -6.36 -6.35 -16.49
N SER A 38 -5.76 -5.87 -15.41
CA SER A 38 -6.25 -4.70 -14.68
C SER A 38 -6.19 -3.45 -15.56
N VAL A 39 -5.08 -3.25 -16.29
CA VAL A 39 -4.92 -2.15 -17.25
C VAL A 39 -5.93 -2.25 -18.39
N GLU A 40 -6.07 -3.42 -19.03
CA GLU A 40 -7.03 -3.63 -20.12
C GLU A 40 -8.45 -3.23 -19.71
N LYS A 41 -8.89 -3.66 -18.52
CA LYS A 41 -10.24 -3.37 -18.04
C LYS A 41 -10.48 -1.88 -17.79
N LEU A 42 -9.46 -1.13 -17.39
CA LEU A 42 -9.60 0.28 -16.98
C LEU A 42 -9.25 1.26 -18.11
N TYR A 43 -8.17 1.01 -18.83
CA TYR A 43 -7.53 1.95 -19.76
C TYR A 43 -7.77 1.61 -21.24
N LEU A 44 -8.18 0.38 -21.57
CA LEU A 44 -8.37 -0.10 -22.95
C LEU A 44 -9.83 -0.55 -23.19
N GLN A 45 -10.80 0.28 -22.78
CA GLN A 45 -12.23 -0.09 -22.79
C GLN A 45 -12.80 -0.28 -24.21
N ASP A 46 -12.21 0.39 -25.20
CA ASP A 46 -12.64 0.38 -26.60
C ASP A 46 -12.07 -0.81 -27.40
N GLU A 47 -11.38 -1.74 -26.73
CA GLU A 47 -10.71 -2.86 -27.36
C GLU A 47 -11.28 -4.22 -26.94
N PRO A 48 -11.17 -5.25 -27.79
CA PRO A 48 -11.43 -6.61 -27.38
C PRO A 48 -10.56 -6.98 -26.17
N GLN A 49 -11.17 -7.64 -25.19
CA GLN A 49 -10.51 -7.98 -23.94
C GLN A 49 -9.64 -9.25 -24.07
N PHE A 50 -8.55 -9.16 -24.83
CA PHE A 50 -7.61 -10.25 -25.06
C PHE A 50 -6.92 -10.80 -23.79
N PHE A 51 -6.85 -10.07 -22.67
CA PHE A 51 -6.31 -10.67 -21.44
C PHE A 51 -7.37 -11.49 -20.66
N ARG A 52 -8.68 -11.26 -20.94
CA ARG A 52 -9.79 -11.91 -20.21
C ARG A 52 -9.77 -13.45 -20.28
N PRO A 53 -9.51 -14.10 -21.43
CA PRO A 53 -9.50 -15.56 -21.50
C PRO A 53 -8.42 -16.23 -20.64
N PHE A 54 -7.33 -15.53 -20.37
CA PHE A 54 -6.26 -16.02 -19.51
C PHE A 54 -6.53 -15.77 -18.02
N ILE A 55 -7.22 -14.68 -17.69
CA ILE A 55 -7.61 -14.31 -16.33
C ILE A 55 -9.08 -13.82 -16.31
N GLU A 56 -10.01 -14.75 -16.11
CA GLU A 56 -11.45 -14.47 -16.19
C GLU A 56 -11.92 -13.47 -15.12
N LYS A 57 -11.41 -13.62 -13.88
CA LYS A 57 -11.78 -12.77 -12.75
C LYS A 57 -10.79 -11.60 -12.65
N PRO A 58 -11.16 -10.38 -13.08
CA PRO A 58 -10.25 -9.26 -13.02
C PRO A 58 -9.96 -8.90 -11.56
N LYS A 59 -8.67 -8.78 -11.23
CA LYS A 59 -8.22 -8.21 -9.95
C LYS A 59 -7.70 -6.82 -10.22
N ARG A 60 -8.37 -5.80 -9.67
CA ARG A 60 -7.90 -4.42 -9.77
C ARG A 60 -6.58 -4.27 -9.03
N ARG A 61 -5.60 -3.60 -9.65
CA ARG A 61 -4.37 -3.14 -9.01
C ARG A 61 -4.49 -1.67 -8.59
N ALA A 62 -3.59 -1.25 -7.69
CA ALA A 62 -3.48 0.16 -7.30
C ALA A 62 -3.10 1.03 -8.52
N PRO A 63 -3.50 2.32 -8.53
CA PRO A 63 -3.19 3.26 -9.61
C PRO A 63 -1.71 3.27 -10.02
N LEU A 64 -0.78 3.27 -9.05
CA LEU A 64 0.67 3.14 -9.29
C LEU A 64 1.03 1.94 -10.18
N ILE A 65 0.50 0.76 -9.85
CA ILE A 65 0.78 -0.47 -10.59
C ILE A 65 0.15 -0.42 -11.98
N ASN A 66 -1.09 0.08 -12.10
CA ASN A 66 -1.75 0.20 -13.39
C ASN A 66 -0.98 1.15 -14.33
N ARG A 67 -0.57 2.34 -13.87
CA ARG A 67 0.20 3.29 -14.69
C ARG A 67 1.57 2.73 -15.10
N GLY A 68 2.26 2.04 -14.20
CA GLY A 68 3.53 1.39 -14.54
C GLY A 68 3.37 0.27 -15.57
N TYR A 69 2.33 -0.55 -15.48
CA TYR A 69 2.04 -1.58 -16.49
C TYR A 69 1.50 -1.00 -17.80
N TRP A 70 0.72 0.08 -17.75
CA TRP A 70 0.32 0.82 -18.94
C TRP A 70 1.56 1.35 -19.68
N LEU A 71 2.49 2.00 -18.98
CA LEU A 71 3.74 2.49 -19.57
C LEU A 71 4.58 1.36 -20.18
N ARG A 72 4.68 0.22 -19.49
CA ARG A 72 5.35 -0.99 -20.00
C ARG A 72 4.72 -1.52 -21.28
N MET A 73 3.38 -1.61 -21.33
CA MET A 73 2.65 -2.04 -22.52
C MET A 73 2.82 -1.06 -23.69
N GLN A 74 2.76 0.25 -23.43
CA GLN A 74 2.95 1.29 -24.45
C GLN A 74 4.39 1.30 -24.99
N ALA A 75 5.39 1.05 -24.14
CA ALA A 75 6.79 0.99 -24.55
C ALA A 75 7.06 -0.18 -25.52
N ILE A 76 6.56 -1.39 -25.23
CA ILE A 76 6.69 -2.54 -26.13
C ILE A 76 5.90 -2.33 -27.42
N GLU A 77 4.68 -1.80 -27.32
CA GLU A 77 3.87 -1.48 -28.50
C GLU A 77 4.56 -0.45 -29.40
N HIS A 78 5.24 0.54 -28.83
CA HIS A 78 6.02 1.51 -29.61
C HIS A 78 7.16 0.86 -30.40
N VAL A 79 7.89 -0.10 -29.82
CA VAL A 79 8.95 -0.84 -30.54
C VAL A 79 8.36 -1.62 -31.71
N VAL A 80 7.25 -2.32 -31.48
CA VAL A 80 6.56 -3.06 -32.54
C VAL A 80 6.09 -2.12 -33.64
N LYS A 81 5.42 -1.03 -33.29
CA LYS A 81 4.90 -0.06 -34.25
C LYS A 81 6.02 0.55 -35.10
N SER A 82 7.12 0.96 -34.49
CA SER A 82 8.29 1.48 -35.21
C SER A 82 8.85 0.48 -36.21
N PHE A 83 8.90 -0.81 -35.85
CA PHE A 83 9.31 -1.86 -36.77
C PHE A 83 8.30 -2.11 -37.89
N LEU A 84 6.99 -2.05 -37.60
CA LEU A 84 5.93 -2.17 -38.60
C LEU A 84 6.00 -1.03 -39.64
N GLU A 85 6.33 0.19 -39.22
CA GLU A 85 6.43 1.38 -40.06
C GLU A 85 7.74 1.46 -40.88
N GLU A 86 8.78 0.71 -40.49
CA GLU A 86 10.05 0.67 -41.21
C GLU A 86 9.89 0.15 -42.65
N SER A 87 10.44 0.82 -43.65
CA SER A 87 10.41 0.32 -45.03
C SER A 87 11.34 -0.88 -45.20
N SER A 88 10.82 -1.99 -45.72
CA SER A 88 11.61 -3.20 -46.00
C SER A 88 11.10 -3.86 -47.27
N SER A 89 12.02 -4.41 -48.08
CA SER A 89 11.71 -5.26 -49.23
C SER A 89 11.50 -6.73 -48.84
N LYS A 90 11.73 -7.09 -47.58
CA LYS A 90 11.55 -8.44 -47.03
C LYS A 90 10.27 -8.50 -46.20
N ASP A 91 9.68 -9.68 -46.15
CA ASP A 91 8.63 -10.00 -45.19
C ASP A 91 9.16 -9.86 -43.76
N LYS A 92 8.27 -9.46 -42.85
CA LYS A 92 8.62 -9.14 -41.46
C LYS A 92 8.20 -10.27 -40.52
N ILE A 93 9.09 -10.60 -39.59
CA ILE A 93 8.82 -11.55 -38.50
C ILE A 93 9.04 -10.85 -37.17
N ILE A 94 8.09 -11.01 -36.24
CA ILE A 94 8.22 -10.55 -34.86
C ILE A 94 8.24 -11.77 -33.95
N VAL A 95 9.36 -11.98 -33.25
CA VAL A 95 9.57 -13.12 -32.35
C VAL A 95 9.52 -12.64 -30.89
N ASN A 96 8.55 -13.10 -30.13
CA ASN A 96 8.37 -12.79 -28.72
C ASN A 96 9.00 -13.90 -27.85
N LEU A 97 10.16 -13.59 -27.26
CA LEU A 97 10.98 -14.51 -26.46
C LEU A 97 10.52 -14.47 -24.99
N GLY A 98 9.95 -15.58 -24.53
CA GLY A 98 9.35 -15.68 -23.19
C GLY A 98 8.01 -14.98 -23.17
N CYS A 99 7.16 -15.32 -24.15
CA CYS A 99 5.94 -14.57 -24.44
C CYS A 99 4.89 -14.66 -23.32
N GLY A 100 4.98 -15.63 -22.42
CA GLY A 100 3.93 -15.91 -21.44
C GLY A 100 2.56 -16.04 -22.11
N TYR A 101 1.53 -15.52 -21.43
CA TYR A 101 0.19 -15.36 -22.01
C TYR A 101 -0.04 -14.00 -22.66
N GLU A 102 1.02 -13.30 -23.06
CA GLU A 102 0.89 -11.99 -23.71
C GLU A 102 0.12 -12.12 -25.04
N PRO A 103 -1.02 -11.43 -25.22
CA PRO A 103 -1.79 -11.45 -26.46
C PRO A 103 -1.36 -10.36 -27.46
N LEU A 104 -0.15 -9.81 -27.31
CA LEU A 104 0.42 -8.77 -28.16
C LEU A 104 0.23 -9.03 -29.67
N PRO A 105 0.50 -10.25 -30.21
CA PRO A 105 0.25 -10.54 -31.62
C PRO A 105 -1.18 -10.21 -32.07
N PHE A 106 -2.17 -10.61 -31.28
CA PHE A 106 -3.59 -10.44 -31.59
C PHE A 106 -4.04 -9.00 -31.45
N ARG A 107 -3.52 -8.29 -30.43
CA ARG A 107 -3.74 -6.85 -30.26
C ARG A 107 -3.20 -6.06 -31.45
N MET A 108 -2.00 -6.40 -31.93
CA MET A 108 -1.40 -5.74 -33.10
C MET A 108 -2.16 -6.05 -34.39
N LEU A 109 -2.53 -7.32 -34.62
CA LEU A 109 -3.33 -7.73 -35.78
C LEU A 109 -4.71 -7.05 -35.83
N TRP A 110 -5.30 -6.79 -34.67
CA TRP A 110 -6.58 -6.08 -34.58
C TRP A 110 -6.42 -4.57 -34.76
N ARG A 111 -5.47 -3.94 -34.06
CA ARG A 111 -5.30 -2.48 -34.03
C ARG A 111 -4.62 -1.91 -35.28
N TYR A 112 -3.64 -2.63 -35.81
CA TYR A 112 -2.79 -2.20 -36.93
C TYR A 112 -2.93 -3.15 -38.13
N LYS A 113 -4.17 -3.50 -38.46
CA LYS A 113 -4.51 -4.52 -39.46
C LYS A 113 -3.79 -4.29 -40.80
N ASP A 114 -3.74 -3.04 -41.26
CA ASP A 114 -3.12 -2.69 -42.55
C ASP A 114 -1.60 -2.78 -42.50
N GLN A 115 -0.98 -2.34 -41.41
CA GLN A 115 0.47 -2.44 -41.22
C GLN A 115 0.94 -3.88 -40.98
N CYS A 116 0.06 -4.75 -40.47
CA CYS A 116 0.36 -6.16 -40.19
C CYS A 116 0.08 -7.12 -41.36
N GLN A 117 -0.25 -6.65 -42.57
CA GLN A 117 -0.61 -7.53 -43.69
C GLN A 117 0.49 -8.55 -44.06
N ASN A 118 1.76 -8.12 -44.07
CA ASN A 118 2.93 -8.94 -44.44
C ASN A 118 3.83 -9.23 -43.23
N VAL A 119 3.21 -9.52 -42.08
CA VAL A 119 3.91 -9.74 -40.81
C VAL A 119 3.49 -11.08 -40.20
N LYS A 120 4.48 -11.90 -39.82
CA LYS A 120 4.26 -13.11 -39.02
C LYS A 120 4.74 -12.88 -37.58
N PHE A 121 3.86 -13.13 -36.62
CA PHE A 121 4.20 -13.13 -35.20
C PHE A 121 4.57 -14.55 -34.75
N ILE A 122 5.57 -14.68 -33.89
CA ILE A 122 6.03 -15.96 -33.35
C ILE A 122 6.17 -15.82 -31.85
N ASP A 123 5.40 -16.60 -31.09
CA ASP A 123 5.50 -16.68 -29.64
C ASP A 123 6.33 -17.89 -29.23
N ILE A 124 7.35 -17.67 -28.41
CA ILE A 124 8.23 -18.72 -27.88
C ILE A 124 8.24 -18.66 -26.35
N ASP A 125 7.96 -19.79 -25.69
CA ASP A 125 8.06 -19.95 -24.24
C ASP A 125 8.19 -21.44 -23.89
N PHE A 126 8.30 -21.77 -22.61
CA PHE A 126 8.36 -23.15 -22.14
C PHE A 126 7.21 -23.99 -22.71
N PRO A 127 7.46 -25.25 -23.10
CA PRO A 127 6.46 -26.12 -23.71
C PRO A 127 5.15 -26.23 -22.92
N GLN A 128 5.20 -26.31 -21.57
CA GLN A 128 3.98 -26.34 -20.77
C GLN A 128 3.14 -25.06 -20.83
N LEU A 129 3.78 -23.90 -20.96
CA LEU A 129 3.09 -22.60 -20.99
C LEU A 129 2.43 -22.41 -22.36
N ILE A 130 3.16 -22.70 -23.45
CA ILE A 130 2.64 -22.59 -24.82
C ILE A 130 1.45 -23.53 -25.05
N ARG A 131 1.48 -24.78 -24.56
CA ARG A 131 0.32 -25.69 -24.63
C ARG A 131 -0.93 -25.09 -23.98
N ARG A 132 -0.78 -24.47 -22.81
CA ARG A 132 -1.91 -23.80 -22.13
C ARG A 132 -2.40 -22.59 -22.93
N LYS A 133 -1.47 -21.79 -23.47
CA LYS A 133 -1.78 -20.62 -24.28
C LYS A 133 -2.60 -21.00 -25.52
N VAL A 134 -2.12 -21.98 -26.29
CA VAL A 134 -2.78 -22.50 -27.48
C VAL A 134 -4.16 -23.08 -27.12
N GLY A 135 -4.26 -23.87 -26.06
CA GLY A 135 -5.54 -24.40 -25.60
C GLY A 135 -6.58 -23.34 -25.22
N ILE A 136 -6.17 -22.12 -24.86
CA ILE A 136 -7.06 -20.97 -24.63
C ILE A 136 -7.38 -20.26 -25.94
N ILE A 137 -6.37 -20.02 -26.79
CA ILE A 137 -6.54 -19.38 -28.11
C ILE A 137 -7.59 -20.12 -28.93
N CYS A 138 -7.48 -21.45 -29.06
CA CYS A 138 -8.38 -22.25 -29.88
C CYS A 138 -9.84 -22.29 -29.38
N LYS A 139 -10.08 -21.91 -28.11
CA LYS A 139 -11.42 -21.91 -27.51
C LYS A 139 -12.18 -20.60 -27.68
N HIS A 140 -11.54 -19.53 -28.17
CA HIS A 140 -12.12 -18.20 -28.17
C HIS A 140 -12.06 -17.53 -29.55
N GLY A 141 -13.24 -17.23 -30.09
CA GLY A 141 -13.45 -16.58 -31.40
C GLY A 141 -12.57 -15.37 -31.64
N MET A 142 -12.40 -14.50 -30.62
CA MET A 142 -11.59 -13.28 -30.73
C MET A 142 -10.13 -13.51 -31.19
N TYR A 143 -9.58 -14.71 -31.03
CA TYR A 143 -8.27 -15.07 -31.57
C TYR A 143 -8.38 -15.83 -32.88
N THR A 144 -9.26 -16.85 -32.95
CA THR A 144 -9.40 -17.70 -34.13
C THR A 144 -9.92 -16.94 -35.33
N ASP A 145 -10.75 -15.93 -35.13
CA ASP A 145 -11.27 -15.07 -36.21
C ASP A 145 -10.15 -14.22 -36.85
N LEU A 146 -9.10 -13.92 -36.07
CA LEU A 146 -7.87 -13.26 -36.56
C LEU A 146 -6.91 -14.25 -37.24
N LEU A 147 -7.13 -15.57 -37.09
CA LEU A 147 -6.28 -16.65 -37.62
C LEU A 147 -7.14 -17.64 -38.40
N GLN A 148 -7.62 -17.28 -39.59
CA GLN A 148 -8.39 -18.18 -40.44
C GLN A 148 -7.53 -19.38 -40.89
N ASP A 149 -8.11 -20.58 -40.94
CA ASP A 149 -7.48 -21.80 -41.51
C ASP A 149 -6.14 -22.20 -40.86
N PHE A 150 -5.98 -22.02 -39.55
CA PHE A 150 -4.77 -22.44 -38.82
C PHE A 150 -4.76 -23.95 -38.51
N THR A 151 -3.56 -24.55 -38.44
CA THR A 151 -3.40 -25.95 -38.00
C THR A 151 -3.00 -26.01 -36.53
N GLU A 152 -3.80 -26.73 -35.72
CA GLU A 152 -3.50 -27.01 -34.30
C GLU A 152 -2.80 -28.37 -34.15
N ARG A 153 -1.69 -28.41 -33.39
CA ARG A 153 -0.92 -29.63 -33.09
C ARG A 153 -0.76 -29.87 -31.58
N ASN A 154 -1.81 -29.64 -30.79
CA ASN A 154 -1.75 -29.66 -29.32
C ASN A 154 -1.28 -30.99 -28.67
N ASN A 155 -1.37 -32.11 -29.39
CA ASN A 155 -0.93 -33.44 -28.93
C ASN A 155 0.39 -33.90 -29.58
N SER A 156 1.06 -33.05 -30.36
CA SER A 156 2.33 -33.39 -31.00
C SER A 156 3.48 -33.29 -30.00
N PRO A 157 4.49 -34.19 -30.08
CA PRO A 157 5.77 -33.99 -29.40
C PRO A 157 6.60 -32.87 -30.05
N GLU A 158 6.20 -32.39 -31.24
CA GLU A 158 6.87 -31.28 -31.93
C GLU A 158 6.78 -29.96 -31.16
N PRO A 159 7.79 -29.09 -31.27
CA PRO A 159 7.80 -27.80 -30.58
C PRO A 159 6.76 -26.81 -31.14
N VAL A 160 6.37 -26.93 -32.41
CA VAL A 160 5.42 -26.01 -33.06
C VAL A 160 3.99 -26.50 -32.85
N LEU A 161 3.19 -25.75 -32.07
CA LEU A 161 1.82 -26.13 -31.72
C LEU A 161 0.73 -25.42 -32.53
N ILE A 162 1.00 -24.19 -32.99
CA ILE A 162 0.23 -23.51 -34.03
C ILE A 162 1.21 -23.12 -35.12
N ASP A 163 0.86 -23.42 -36.37
CA ASP A 163 1.50 -22.84 -37.54
C ASP A 163 0.44 -22.22 -38.46
N HIS A 164 0.53 -20.91 -38.64
CA HIS A 164 -0.32 -20.12 -39.51
C HIS A 164 0.50 -18.99 -40.13
N LYS A 165 0.09 -18.50 -41.31
CA LYS A 165 0.81 -17.46 -42.06
C LYS A 165 1.10 -16.18 -41.26
N ARG A 166 0.22 -15.82 -40.31
CA ARG A 166 0.35 -14.62 -39.46
C ARG A 166 0.82 -14.90 -38.02
N TYR A 167 0.77 -16.16 -37.58
CA TYR A 167 1.07 -16.49 -36.17
C TYR A 167 1.59 -17.91 -36.02
N SER A 168 2.65 -18.08 -35.21
CA SER A 168 3.10 -19.38 -34.72
C SER A 168 3.28 -19.37 -33.21
N ALA A 169 2.97 -20.48 -32.57
CA ALA A 169 3.18 -20.69 -31.13
C ALA A 169 4.09 -21.90 -30.91
N ILE A 170 5.24 -21.68 -30.26
CA ILE A 170 6.35 -22.65 -30.24
C ILE A 170 6.85 -22.88 -28.80
N GLY A 171 6.76 -24.13 -28.35
CA GLY A 171 7.28 -24.56 -27.05
C GLY A 171 8.78 -24.86 -27.11
N CYS A 172 9.62 -23.99 -26.55
CA CYS A 172 11.08 -24.16 -26.49
C CYS A 172 11.66 -23.55 -25.20
N ASP A 173 12.65 -24.21 -24.61
CA ASP A 173 13.46 -23.61 -23.54
C ASP A 173 14.43 -22.60 -24.16
N LEU A 174 14.32 -21.32 -23.80
CA LEU A 174 15.17 -20.26 -24.31
C LEU A 174 16.65 -20.43 -23.91
N GLY A 175 16.92 -21.19 -22.84
CA GLY A 175 18.29 -21.51 -22.40
C GLY A 175 18.97 -22.56 -23.28
N ASP A 176 18.22 -23.29 -24.12
CA ASP A 176 18.78 -24.29 -25.03
C ASP A 176 19.21 -23.64 -26.36
N ALA A 177 20.46 -23.19 -26.39
CA ALA A 177 21.06 -22.52 -27.54
C ALA A 177 21.06 -23.37 -28.82
N ALA A 178 21.17 -24.70 -28.72
CA ALA A 178 21.17 -25.58 -29.88
C ALA A 178 19.76 -25.67 -30.48
N ALA A 179 18.75 -25.92 -29.64
CA ALA A 179 17.36 -25.95 -30.06
C ALA A 179 16.91 -24.61 -30.68
N MET A 180 17.34 -23.48 -30.11
CA MET A 180 17.03 -22.16 -30.67
C MET A 180 17.64 -21.93 -32.06
N ARG A 181 18.88 -22.40 -32.30
CA ARG A 181 19.50 -22.31 -33.64
C ARG A 181 18.75 -23.17 -34.67
N ASP A 182 18.44 -24.41 -34.32
CA ASP A 182 17.69 -25.31 -35.21
C ASP A 182 16.31 -24.74 -35.53
N LEU A 183 15.66 -24.12 -34.55
CA LEU A 183 14.39 -23.43 -34.73
C LEU A 183 14.52 -22.23 -35.69
N PHE A 184 15.54 -21.38 -35.53
CA PHE A 184 15.75 -20.21 -36.40
C PHE A 184 16.04 -20.61 -37.85
N LEU A 185 16.75 -21.72 -38.06
CA LEU A 185 16.97 -22.31 -39.38
C LEU A 185 15.66 -22.83 -39.98
N THR A 186 14.86 -23.56 -39.19
CA THR A 186 13.55 -24.09 -39.61
C THR A 186 12.59 -22.98 -40.00
N LEU A 187 12.61 -21.86 -39.27
CA LEU A 187 11.80 -20.68 -39.53
C LEU A 187 12.37 -19.77 -40.63
N GLN A 188 13.53 -20.10 -41.20
CA GLN A 188 14.20 -19.34 -42.28
C GLN A 188 14.41 -17.86 -41.95
N LEU A 189 14.72 -17.54 -40.69
CA LEU A 189 14.80 -16.16 -40.21
C LEU A 189 15.85 -15.31 -40.95
N THR A 190 16.86 -15.93 -41.55
CA THR A 190 17.92 -15.25 -42.34
C THR A 190 17.41 -14.54 -43.60
N THR A 191 16.23 -14.93 -44.10
CA THR A 191 15.62 -14.36 -45.31
C THR A 191 14.62 -13.23 -45.03
N HIS A 192 14.33 -12.96 -43.76
CA HIS A 192 13.30 -12.01 -43.32
C HIS A 192 13.92 -10.78 -42.64
N ALA A 193 13.15 -9.71 -42.52
CA ALA A 193 13.44 -8.67 -41.54
C ALA A 193 12.84 -9.11 -40.19
N VAL A 194 13.65 -9.17 -39.14
CA VAL A 194 13.24 -9.78 -37.85
C VAL A 194 13.28 -8.77 -36.72
N LEU A 195 12.27 -8.77 -35.86
CA LEU A 195 12.27 -8.10 -34.56
C LEU A 195 12.13 -9.14 -33.46
N PHE A 196 13.13 -9.22 -32.58
CA PHE A 196 13.02 -9.98 -31.33
C PHE A 196 12.49 -9.07 -30.22
N LEU A 197 11.58 -9.60 -29.39
CA LEU A 197 11.08 -8.94 -28.19
C LEU A 197 11.40 -9.80 -26.97
N ALA A 198 11.92 -9.17 -25.92
CA ALA A 198 12.12 -9.80 -24.61
C ALA A 198 11.60 -8.87 -23.52
N GLU A 199 10.42 -9.17 -22.97
CA GLU A 199 9.74 -8.31 -21.99
C GLU A 199 9.77 -8.93 -20.59
N VAL A 200 10.83 -8.65 -19.83
CA VAL A 200 11.08 -9.23 -18.48
C VAL A 200 11.04 -10.76 -18.53
N SER A 201 11.81 -11.33 -19.45
CA SER A 201 11.92 -12.78 -19.64
C SER A 201 13.36 -13.26 -19.48
N MET A 202 14.32 -12.58 -20.10
CA MET A 202 15.73 -12.97 -20.11
C MET A 202 16.43 -12.67 -18.79
N VAL A 203 15.92 -11.72 -18.00
CA VAL A 203 16.43 -11.38 -16.66
C VAL A 203 16.43 -12.57 -15.69
N TYR A 204 15.54 -13.54 -15.89
CA TYR A 204 15.43 -14.76 -15.07
C TYR A 204 16.40 -15.88 -15.46
N MET A 205 16.96 -15.84 -16.68
CA MET A 205 17.87 -16.85 -17.22
C MET A 205 19.25 -16.78 -16.58
N GLU A 206 20.05 -17.85 -16.68
CA GLU A 206 21.46 -17.72 -16.32
C GLU A 206 22.15 -16.70 -17.25
N PRO A 207 23.05 -15.84 -16.74
CA PRO A 207 23.64 -14.76 -17.53
C PRO A 207 24.27 -15.24 -18.84
N VAL A 208 24.95 -16.40 -18.81
CA VAL A 208 25.61 -17.00 -19.97
C VAL A 208 24.60 -17.47 -21.02
N GLU A 209 23.49 -18.09 -20.59
CA GLU A 209 22.43 -18.58 -21.49
C GLU A 209 21.76 -17.40 -22.20
N ALA A 210 21.35 -16.37 -21.45
CA ALA A 210 20.75 -15.17 -22.04
C ALA A 210 21.71 -14.44 -22.98
N THR A 211 22.99 -14.33 -22.64
CA THR A 211 24.00 -13.69 -23.52
C THR A 211 24.21 -14.51 -24.79
N THR A 212 24.19 -15.84 -24.68
CA THR A 212 24.28 -16.73 -25.85
C THR A 212 23.09 -16.55 -26.78
N LEU A 213 21.87 -16.45 -26.24
CA LEU A 213 20.67 -16.19 -27.05
C LEU A 213 20.72 -14.82 -27.75
N ILE A 214 21.15 -13.76 -27.06
CA ILE A 214 21.35 -12.43 -27.66
C ILE A 214 22.34 -12.51 -28.83
N LYS A 215 23.43 -13.27 -28.66
CA LYS A 215 24.43 -13.49 -29.72
C LYS A 215 23.83 -14.23 -30.92
N ILE A 216 23.10 -15.32 -30.70
CA ILE A 216 22.45 -16.08 -31.78
C ILE A 216 21.47 -15.17 -32.57
N CYS A 217 20.71 -14.32 -31.88
CA CYS A 217 19.83 -13.36 -32.54
C CYS A 217 20.63 -12.33 -33.37
N GLY A 218 21.80 -11.90 -32.88
CA GLY A 218 22.70 -10.96 -33.54
C GLY A 218 23.47 -11.52 -34.74
N GLU A 219 23.50 -12.85 -34.92
CA GLU A 219 24.07 -13.52 -36.10
C GLU A 219 23.19 -13.32 -37.36
N LEU A 220 21.95 -12.84 -37.21
CA LEU A 220 21.03 -12.59 -38.33
C LEU A 220 21.34 -11.26 -39.06
N PRO A 221 21.29 -11.25 -40.40
CA PRO A 221 21.76 -10.10 -41.19
C PRO A 221 20.85 -8.86 -41.10
N ASP A 222 19.56 -9.04 -40.78
CA ASP A 222 18.55 -7.98 -40.83
C ASP A 222 17.62 -8.09 -39.62
N ALA A 223 18.19 -7.88 -38.44
CA ALA A 223 17.51 -8.08 -37.16
C ALA A 223 17.49 -6.80 -36.31
N ARG A 224 16.41 -6.65 -35.54
CA ARG A 224 16.26 -5.71 -34.44
C ARG A 224 15.97 -6.46 -33.14
N PHE A 225 16.33 -5.86 -32.01
CA PHE A 225 16.06 -6.42 -30.69
C PHE A 225 15.43 -5.36 -29.79
N GLY A 226 14.22 -5.61 -29.31
CA GLY A 226 13.51 -4.84 -28.30
C GLY A 226 13.54 -5.56 -26.95
N MET A 227 14.14 -4.96 -25.93
CA MET A 227 14.21 -5.57 -24.59
C MET A 227 13.69 -4.60 -23.52
N LEU A 228 12.83 -5.08 -22.62
CA LEU A 228 12.37 -4.32 -21.47
C LEU A 228 12.64 -5.08 -20.18
N GLU A 229 13.60 -4.60 -19.38
CA GLU A 229 14.05 -5.27 -18.15
C GLU A 229 14.49 -4.27 -17.08
N GLN A 230 14.84 -4.79 -15.90
CA GLN A 230 15.31 -4.00 -14.76
C GLN A 230 16.79 -3.60 -14.91
N HIS A 231 17.17 -2.47 -14.31
CA HIS A 231 18.57 -2.09 -14.03
C HIS A 231 18.68 -1.35 -12.68
N LEU A 232 19.91 -1.08 -12.24
CA LEU A 232 20.25 -0.46 -10.95
C LEU A 232 20.95 0.90 -11.19
N PRO A 233 20.20 1.97 -11.55
CA PRO A 233 20.77 3.26 -11.95
C PRO A 233 21.63 3.92 -10.87
N ALA A 234 21.30 3.70 -9.59
CA ALA A 234 21.98 4.30 -8.45
C ALA A 234 22.57 3.25 -7.49
N GLY A 235 22.89 2.05 -8.00
CA GLY A 235 23.46 0.96 -7.21
C GLY A 235 22.44 0.13 -6.42
N LEU A 236 22.91 -0.97 -5.84
CA LEU A 236 22.11 -1.90 -5.04
C LEU A 236 21.76 -1.33 -3.65
N ASP A 237 22.56 -0.38 -3.16
CA ASP A 237 22.38 0.32 -1.91
C ASP A 237 21.18 1.27 -1.92
N HIS A 238 20.69 1.67 -3.10
CA HIS A 238 19.49 2.49 -3.21
C HIS A 238 18.26 1.75 -2.65
N PRO A 239 17.43 2.38 -1.79
CA PRO A 239 16.32 1.72 -1.08
C PRO A 239 15.34 0.96 -1.98
N PHE A 240 14.97 1.55 -3.11
CA PHE A 240 14.06 0.91 -4.07
C PHE A 240 14.69 -0.34 -4.68
N ALA A 241 15.96 -0.25 -5.11
CA ALA A 241 16.70 -1.34 -5.70
C ALA A 241 16.82 -2.51 -4.72
N LYS A 242 17.24 -2.23 -3.49
CA LYS A 242 17.34 -3.24 -2.42
C LYS A 242 15.99 -3.94 -2.19
N THR A 243 14.92 -3.16 -2.04
CA THR A 243 13.57 -3.70 -1.79
C THR A 243 13.06 -4.58 -2.95
N MET A 244 13.33 -4.16 -4.20
CA MET A 244 13.01 -4.93 -5.40
C MET A 244 13.80 -6.25 -5.45
N ILE A 245 15.12 -6.20 -5.21
CA ILE A 245 15.97 -7.39 -5.23
C ILE A 245 15.59 -8.37 -4.11
N ASP A 246 15.35 -7.87 -2.90
CA ASP A 246 14.90 -8.68 -1.77
C ASP A 246 13.55 -9.36 -2.05
N HIS A 247 12.65 -8.70 -2.79
CA HIS A 247 11.39 -9.28 -3.23
C HIS A 247 11.61 -10.49 -4.16
N PHE A 248 12.41 -10.32 -5.21
CA PHE A 248 12.66 -11.36 -6.21
C PHE A 248 13.51 -12.52 -5.65
N ASN A 249 14.48 -12.23 -4.78
CA ASN A 249 15.33 -13.26 -4.16
C ASN A 249 14.57 -14.30 -3.32
N LYS A 250 13.34 -14.00 -2.90
CA LYS A 250 12.50 -14.96 -2.16
C LYS A 250 12.09 -16.18 -2.99
N GLN A 251 11.89 -16.03 -4.30
CA GLN A 251 11.36 -17.10 -5.15
C GLN A 251 11.93 -17.13 -6.57
N THR A 252 12.14 -15.97 -7.21
CA THR A 252 12.54 -15.85 -8.62
C THR A 252 13.63 -14.80 -8.81
N PRO A 253 14.88 -15.09 -8.40
CA PRO A 253 16.00 -14.15 -8.48
C PRO A 253 16.23 -13.60 -9.90
N LEU A 254 16.54 -12.30 -9.99
CA LEU A 254 16.89 -11.60 -11.23
C LEU A 254 18.37 -11.86 -11.56
N ARG A 255 18.67 -12.96 -12.23
CA ARG A 255 20.03 -13.49 -12.41
C ARG A 255 20.87 -12.66 -13.36
N ALA A 256 20.35 -12.33 -14.54
CA ALA A 256 21.11 -11.54 -15.52
C ALA A 256 21.45 -10.14 -14.98
N LEU A 257 20.57 -9.58 -14.14
CA LEU A 257 20.76 -8.29 -13.50
C LEU A 257 22.00 -8.24 -12.59
N ALA A 258 22.35 -9.36 -11.95
CA ALA A 258 23.55 -9.43 -11.11
C ALA A 258 24.85 -9.30 -11.92
N SER A 259 24.84 -9.72 -13.18
CA SER A 259 26.00 -9.61 -14.10
C SER A 259 25.98 -8.34 -14.95
N TYR A 260 24.79 -7.82 -15.25
CA TYR A 260 24.60 -6.65 -16.11
C TYR A 260 23.70 -5.61 -15.40
N PRO A 261 24.18 -4.99 -14.31
CA PRO A 261 23.36 -4.16 -13.44
C PRO A 261 23.01 -2.78 -14.01
N THR A 262 23.67 -2.32 -15.07
CA THR A 262 23.56 -0.94 -15.58
C THR A 262 23.24 -0.90 -17.07
N ILE A 263 22.68 0.22 -17.53
CA ILE A 263 22.51 0.51 -18.96
C ILE A 263 23.82 0.31 -19.74
N GLU A 264 24.97 0.75 -19.20
CA GLU A 264 26.27 0.60 -19.88
C GLU A 264 26.70 -0.86 -20.01
N SER A 265 26.53 -1.66 -18.95
CA SER A 265 26.84 -3.10 -19.02
C SER A 265 25.94 -3.84 -20.02
N GLN A 266 24.67 -3.45 -20.15
CA GLN A 266 23.77 -3.99 -21.19
C GLN A 266 24.19 -3.54 -22.60
N ARG A 267 24.57 -2.28 -22.79
CA ARG A 267 25.09 -1.80 -24.08
C ARG A 267 26.32 -2.58 -24.52
N THR A 268 27.29 -2.71 -23.62
CA THR A 268 28.53 -3.45 -23.88
C THR A 268 28.24 -4.91 -24.20
N ARG A 269 27.31 -5.54 -23.46
CA ARG A 269 26.85 -6.91 -23.69
C ARG A 269 26.28 -7.09 -25.10
N PHE A 270 25.38 -6.22 -25.54
CA PHE A 270 24.76 -6.30 -26.86
C PHE A 270 25.79 -6.07 -27.98
N GLN A 271 26.65 -5.05 -27.84
CA GLN A 271 27.70 -4.77 -28.82
C GLN A 271 28.67 -5.95 -28.98
N ALA A 272 29.07 -6.59 -27.89
CA ALA A 272 29.88 -7.80 -27.91
C ALA A 272 29.16 -9.01 -28.55
N CYS A 273 27.83 -8.98 -28.62
CA CYS A 273 27.00 -10.03 -29.22
C CYS A 273 26.61 -9.75 -30.69
N GLY A 274 27.26 -8.80 -31.37
CA GLY A 274 27.04 -8.54 -32.79
C GLY A 274 25.99 -7.45 -33.08
N TRP A 275 25.62 -6.64 -32.09
CA TRP A 275 24.68 -5.53 -32.25
C TRP A 275 25.42 -4.18 -32.28
N PRO A 276 25.83 -3.66 -33.46
CA PRO A 276 26.65 -2.45 -33.54
C PRO A 276 25.93 -1.18 -33.06
N GLU A 277 24.63 -1.07 -33.29
CA GLU A 277 23.80 0.08 -32.88
C GLU A 277 22.86 -0.33 -31.75
N VAL A 278 23.01 0.30 -30.58
CA VAL A 278 22.25 -0.02 -29.36
C VAL A 278 21.80 1.27 -28.67
N GLY A 279 20.49 1.52 -28.70
CA GLY A 279 19.82 2.59 -27.96
C GLY A 279 19.16 2.03 -26.69
N ILE A 280 19.35 2.70 -25.55
CA ILE A 280 18.76 2.28 -24.27
C ILE A 280 18.27 3.51 -23.53
N GLN A 281 17.03 3.50 -23.08
CA GLN A 281 16.43 4.56 -22.26
C GLN A 281 15.63 3.97 -21.11
N ASN A 282 15.66 4.60 -19.94
CA ASN A 282 14.79 4.19 -18.83
C ASN A 282 13.33 4.59 -19.12
N LEU A 283 12.36 3.88 -18.54
CA LEU A 283 10.95 4.13 -18.82
C LEU A 283 10.49 5.50 -18.32
N TRP A 284 11.12 6.05 -17.29
CA TRP A 284 10.79 7.40 -16.80
C TRP A 284 11.14 8.46 -17.85
N TYR A 285 12.31 8.35 -18.48
CA TYR A 285 12.71 9.21 -19.59
C TYR A 285 11.72 9.10 -20.76
N LEU A 286 11.28 7.87 -21.09
CA LEU A 286 10.26 7.70 -22.13
C LEU A 286 8.94 8.39 -21.77
N TRP A 287 8.52 8.32 -20.49
CA TRP A 287 7.38 9.08 -20.00
C TRP A 287 7.58 10.59 -20.19
N GLN A 288 8.77 11.13 -19.94
CA GLN A 288 9.05 12.56 -20.14
C GLN A 288 9.07 12.97 -21.63
N TYR A 289 9.33 12.04 -22.55
CA TYR A 289 9.51 12.34 -23.96
C TYR A 289 8.19 12.38 -24.75
N ASN A 290 7.66 13.59 -24.94
CA ASN A 290 6.34 13.83 -25.55
C ASN A 290 6.15 13.30 -26.98
N LYS A 291 7.23 13.04 -27.72
CA LYS A 291 7.11 12.46 -29.08
C LYS A 291 6.67 10.99 -29.07
N LEU A 292 6.89 10.27 -27.96
CA LEU A 292 6.44 8.89 -27.80
C LEU A 292 5.06 8.82 -27.19
N PHE A 293 4.82 9.61 -26.15
CA PHE A 293 3.54 9.68 -25.46
C PHE A 293 3.07 11.13 -25.45
N GLY A 294 2.05 11.45 -26.25
CA GLY A 294 1.46 12.78 -26.28
C GLY A 294 0.89 13.17 -24.91
N ASN A 295 0.90 14.47 -24.61
CA ASN A 295 0.38 14.99 -23.34
C ASN A 295 -1.09 14.60 -23.12
N ASP A 296 -1.90 14.65 -24.17
CA ASP A 296 -3.32 14.26 -24.10
C ASP A 296 -3.51 12.80 -23.64
N SER A 297 -2.67 11.88 -24.14
CA SER A 297 -2.71 10.48 -23.73
C SER A 297 -2.34 10.29 -22.26
N LYS A 298 -1.41 11.12 -21.73
CA LYS A 298 -1.02 11.08 -20.31
C LYS A 298 -2.11 11.67 -19.43
N SER A 299 -2.65 12.84 -19.78
CA SER A 299 -3.70 13.51 -19.01
C SER A 299 -5.01 12.71 -19.01
N ARG A 300 -5.31 11.93 -20.05
CA ARG A 300 -6.45 11.00 -20.05
C ARG A 300 -6.37 9.94 -18.94
N LEU A 301 -5.18 9.62 -18.43
CA LEU A 301 -5.03 8.64 -17.34
C LEU A 301 -5.61 9.18 -16.02
N ASP A 302 -5.63 10.50 -15.81
CA ASP A 302 -6.20 11.13 -14.62
C ASP A 302 -7.73 11.07 -14.62
N ILE A 303 -8.37 10.96 -15.80
CA ILE A 303 -9.82 10.72 -15.94
C ILE A 303 -10.18 9.29 -15.52
N VAL A 304 -9.30 8.31 -15.78
CA VAL A 304 -9.56 6.89 -15.51
C VAL A 304 -9.49 6.60 -14.01
N GLU A 305 -8.45 7.07 -13.33
CA GLU A 305 -8.34 6.95 -11.89
C GLU A 305 -7.45 8.05 -11.26
N PRO A 306 -7.80 8.54 -10.06
CA PRO A 306 -7.01 9.54 -9.35
C PRO A 306 -5.62 9.04 -8.98
N PHE A 307 -4.60 9.90 -9.11
CA PHE A 307 -3.20 9.50 -8.93
C PHE A 307 -2.34 10.61 -8.32
N ASP A 308 -1.48 10.23 -7.37
CA ASP A 308 -0.50 11.15 -6.77
C ASP A 308 0.76 10.41 -6.23
N GLU A 309 1.07 9.24 -6.78
CA GLU A 309 2.22 8.41 -6.39
C GLU A 309 3.39 8.61 -7.39
N TRP A 310 3.62 9.86 -7.80
CA TRP A 310 4.56 10.22 -8.87
C TRP A 310 6.02 9.86 -8.56
N GLU A 311 6.49 10.07 -7.33
CA GLU A 311 7.85 9.67 -6.94
C GLU A 311 8.04 8.16 -7.06
N GLU A 312 7.05 7.36 -6.67
CA GLU A 312 7.11 5.90 -6.73
C GLU A 312 7.05 5.40 -8.18
N LEU A 313 6.25 6.04 -9.03
CA LEU A 313 6.20 5.75 -10.46
C LEU A 313 7.53 6.08 -11.14
N ALA A 314 8.15 7.21 -10.79
CA ALA A 314 9.45 7.61 -11.30
C ALA A 314 10.58 6.68 -10.83
N LEU A 315 10.56 6.25 -9.56
CA LEU A 315 11.49 5.25 -9.05
C LEU A 315 11.33 3.92 -9.77
N PHE A 316 10.10 3.42 -9.93
CA PHE A 316 9.84 2.21 -10.74
C PHE A 316 10.34 2.38 -12.17
N ALA A 317 9.87 3.41 -12.87
CA ALA A 317 10.16 3.60 -14.28
C ALA A 317 11.64 3.92 -14.53
N GLY A 318 12.35 4.50 -13.56
CA GLY A 318 13.79 4.71 -13.59
C GLY A 318 14.60 3.43 -13.39
N HIS A 319 14.05 2.40 -12.70
CA HIS A 319 14.69 1.08 -12.54
C HIS A 319 14.34 0.08 -13.65
N TYR A 320 13.57 0.50 -14.66
CA TYR A 320 13.28 -0.32 -15.85
C TYR A 320 13.74 0.43 -17.09
N PHE A 321 14.27 -0.29 -18.08
CA PHE A 321 14.70 0.29 -19.34
C PHE A 321 14.05 -0.38 -20.53
N LEU A 322 14.00 0.36 -21.64
CA LEU A 322 13.71 -0.13 -22.97
C LEU A 322 15.00 -0.04 -23.80
N LEU A 323 15.46 -1.17 -24.32
CA LEU A 323 16.57 -1.29 -25.24
C LEU A 323 16.04 -1.56 -26.65
N SER A 324 16.62 -0.89 -27.63
CA SER A 324 16.44 -1.13 -29.06
C SER A 324 17.81 -1.29 -29.70
N ALA A 325 18.06 -2.41 -30.37
CA ALA A 325 19.31 -2.69 -31.06
C ALA A 325 19.09 -3.16 -32.50
N THR A 326 20.06 -2.93 -33.40
CA THR A 326 20.01 -3.39 -34.80
C THR A 326 21.32 -4.02 -35.24
N THR A 327 21.27 -5.00 -36.15
CA THR A 327 22.49 -5.67 -36.70
C THR A 327 23.15 -4.92 -37.85
N PHE A 328 22.51 -3.89 -38.38
CA PHE A 328 23.00 -3.02 -39.45
C PHE A 328 22.99 -1.56 -39.01
N THR A 329 23.80 -0.74 -39.67
CA THR A 329 23.90 0.70 -39.40
C THR A 329 22.71 1.43 -40.03
N ALA A 330 21.72 1.81 -39.23
CA ALA A 330 20.55 2.54 -39.72
C ALA A 330 20.89 4.03 -39.97
N SER A 331 20.61 4.53 -41.18
CA SER A 331 20.88 5.93 -41.57
C SER A 331 19.91 6.95 -40.94
N LYS A 332 18.78 6.54 -40.37
CA LYS A 332 17.71 7.44 -39.93
C LYS A 332 17.06 6.93 -38.64
N GLN A 333 16.98 7.84 -37.66
CA GLN A 333 16.44 7.67 -36.30
C GLN A 333 17.36 6.97 -35.29
N LYS A 334 18.30 7.75 -34.75
CA LYS A 334 18.84 7.49 -33.42
C LYS A 334 17.78 7.88 -32.40
N PHE A 335 17.41 6.98 -31.48
CA PHE A 335 16.95 7.45 -30.17
C PHE A 335 17.99 8.44 -29.67
N PRO A 336 17.61 9.58 -29.05
CA PRO A 336 18.60 10.50 -28.51
C PRO A 336 19.56 9.69 -27.63
N ASN A 337 20.81 9.61 -28.05
CA ASN A 337 21.85 8.97 -27.25
C ASN A 337 22.00 9.85 -26.01
N THR A 338 21.49 9.39 -24.87
CA THR A 338 22.00 9.83 -23.58
C THR A 338 23.33 9.12 -23.34
N SER A 339 24.27 9.30 -24.28
CA SER A 339 25.67 9.32 -23.90
C SER A 339 25.75 10.48 -22.92
N LYS A 340 25.69 10.20 -21.62
CA LYS A 340 26.31 11.10 -20.66
C LYS A 340 27.73 11.25 -21.19
N ASN A 341 28.02 12.39 -21.83
CA ASN A 341 29.38 12.89 -21.81
C ASN A 341 29.64 13.02 -20.32
N ILE A 342 30.23 11.97 -19.73
CA ILE A 342 30.90 12.06 -18.45
C ILE A 342 32.12 12.93 -18.76
N GLN A 343 31.87 14.23 -18.95
CA GLN A 343 32.86 15.17 -18.51
C GLN A 343 32.97 14.86 -17.02
N ASN A 344 34.15 14.36 -16.64
CA ASN A 344 34.65 14.47 -15.27
C ASN A 344 34.64 15.97 -14.94
N VAL A 345 33.47 16.52 -14.69
CA VAL A 345 33.34 17.80 -14.01
C VAL A 345 33.86 17.48 -12.63
N GLU A 346 35.02 18.02 -12.26
CA GLU A 346 35.48 18.02 -10.88
C GLU A 346 34.32 18.57 -10.05
N ARG A 347 33.58 17.67 -9.37
CA ARG A 347 32.41 18.04 -8.59
C ARG A 347 32.97 18.60 -7.28
N SER A 348 32.91 19.92 -7.12
CA SER A 348 33.31 20.55 -5.87
C SER A 348 32.37 20.06 -4.76
N LEU A 349 32.92 19.46 -3.72
CA LEU A 349 32.18 19.02 -2.55
C LEU A 349 31.95 20.19 -1.60
N ALA A 350 30.84 20.16 -0.87
CA ALA A 350 30.64 21.02 0.28
C ALA A 350 31.02 20.28 1.57
N ASP A 351 31.70 20.97 2.48
CA ASP A 351 32.22 20.40 3.74
C ASP A 351 31.11 20.20 4.78
N PHE A 352 30.35 19.12 4.60
CA PHE A 352 29.35 18.67 5.56
C PHE A 352 29.59 17.23 5.96
N GLN A 353 29.30 16.94 7.23
CA GLN A 353 29.14 15.59 7.76
C GLN A 353 27.67 15.24 7.87
N LEU A 354 27.36 13.95 7.66
CA LEU A 354 26.04 13.38 7.86
C LEU A 354 26.05 12.50 9.09
N LEU A 355 25.18 12.80 10.05
CA LEU A 355 24.95 12.01 11.25
C LEU A 355 23.61 11.29 11.11
N ALA A 356 23.58 10.00 11.45
CA ALA A 356 22.35 9.22 11.54
C ALA A 356 22.03 8.94 13.00
N SER A 357 20.79 9.19 13.41
CA SER A 357 20.29 8.84 14.74
C SER A 357 19.11 7.89 14.56
N GLU A 358 19.23 6.69 15.13
CA GLU A 358 18.18 5.66 15.08
C GLU A 358 16.89 6.17 15.72
N ASN A 359 15.80 6.09 14.96
CA ASN A 359 14.46 6.22 15.52
C ASN A 359 14.11 4.90 16.23
N SER A 360 13.37 4.98 17.34
CA SER A 360 12.85 3.77 17.99
C SER A 360 11.95 2.98 17.03
N ALA A 361 11.87 1.66 17.18
CA ALA A 361 11.13 0.79 16.27
C ALA A 361 9.66 1.27 16.11
N CYS A 362 9.21 1.47 14.86
CA CYS A 362 7.86 1.92 14.47
C CYS A 362 7.56 3.42 14.67
N THR A 363 8.57 4.26 14.94
CA THR A 363 8.40 5.72 15.08
C THR A 363 9.14 6.49 13.98
N GLY A 364 8.70 7.71 13.66
CA GLY A 364 9.28 8.52 12.58
C GLY A 364 9.02 7.99 11.16
N GLN A 365 8.12 7.02 10.98
CA GLN A 365 7.80 6.40 9.69
C GLN A 365 6.71 7.16 8.91
N ARG A 366 6.88 8.47 8.74
CA ARG A 366 5.89 9.36 8.14
C ARG A 366 6.40 9.92 6.82
N ARG A 367 5.56 9.96 5.78
CA ARG A 367 5.87 10.69 4.54
C ARG A 367 4.73 11.63 4.14
N PHE A 368 5.06 12.70 3.40
CA PHE A 368 4.14 13.76 2.99
C PHE A 368 3.46 14.50 4.16
N GLY A 369 4.13 14.54 5.31
CA GLY A 369 3.74 15.39 6.44
C GLY A 369 4.32 16.79 6.31
N ALA A 370 4.14 17.61 7.34
CA ALA A 370 4.71 18.95 7.42
C ALA A 370 5.25 19.24 8.82
N ILE A 371 6.20 20.17 8.93
CA ILE A 371 6.84 20.53 10.19
C ILE A 371 6.00 21.58 10.94
N ILE A 372 5.81 21.35 12.23
CA ILE A 372 5.30 22.32 13.20
C ILE A 372 6.51 22.83 13.98
N ASP A 373 6.79 24.12 13.85
CA ASP A 373 7.77 24.78 14.71
C ASP A 373 7.19 24.99 16.11
N ILE A 374 8.02 24.70 17.11
CA ILE A 374 7.67 24.85 18.53
C ILE A 374 8.60 25.89 19.16
N ASP A 375 9.90 25.62 19.18
CA ASP A 375 10.93 26.52 19.68
C ASP A 375 12.31 26.17 19.07
N ASP A 376 13.37 26.87 19.50
CA ASP A 376 14.74 26.66 19.01
C ASP A 376 15.35 25.31 19.41
N GLN A 377 14.65 24.52 20.23
CA GLN A 377 15.12 23.24 20.78
C GLN A 377 14.16 22.09 20.48
N SER A 378 13.06 22.32 19.76
CA SER A 378 12.04 21.33 19.45
C SER A 378 11.18 21.66 18.23
N PHE A 379 10.80 20.61 17.50
CA PHE A 379 9.84 20.69 16.39
C PHE A 379 9.07 19.37 16.26
N ALA A 380 7.91 19.40 15.60
CA ALA A 380 7.09 18.21 15.39
C ALA A 380 6.82 17.95 13.90
N HIS A 381 6.75 16.69 13.49
CA HIS A 381 6.39 16.28 12.13
C HIS A 381 4.95 15.75 12.13
N HIS A 382 4.02 16.50 11.55
CA HIS A 382 2.58 16.28 11.64
C HIS A 382 1.96 15.76 10.33
N GLY A 383 0.90 14.94 10.45
CA GLY A 383 0.07 14.48 9.34
C GLY A 383 0.76 13.44 8.44
N GLY A 384 0.58 13.48 7.13
CA GLY A 384 1.26 12.50 6.26
C GLY A 384 0.68 11.07 6.36
N ILE A 385 1.39 10.12 5.77
CA ILE A 385 0.94 8.72 5.59
C ILE A 385 1.96 7.75 6.20
N VAL A 386 1.45 6.73 6.89
CA VAL A 386 2.18 5.49 7.23
C VAL A 386 1.48 4.36 6.47
N SER A 387 2.24 3.59 5.70
CA SER A 387 1.73 2.61 4.74
C SER A 387 0.78 3.26 3.71
N THR A 388 -0.53 3.14 3.88
CA THR A 388 -1.58 3.62 2.96
C THR A 388 -2.63 4.50 3.63
N LYS A 389 -2.48 4.80 4.93
CA LYS A 389 -3.45 5.55 5.71
C LYS A 389 -2.88 6.88 6.18
N VAL A 390 -3.68 7.94 6.01
CA VAL A 390 -3.39 9.25 6.60
C VAL A 390 -3.34 9.08 8.12
N GLN A 391 -2.27 9.59 8.73
CA GLN A 391 -2.05 9.46 10.16
C GLN A 391 -2.51 10.69 10.92
N THR A 392 -3.09 10.45 12.09
CA THR A 392 -3.32 11.48 13.10
C THR A 392 -2.05 11.69 13.93
N GLY A 393 -1.93 12.81 14.65
CA GLY A 393 -0.77 13.04 15.51
C GLY A 393 0.49 13.54 14.81
N TYR A 394 1.58 13.55 15.59
CA TYR A 394 2.89 14.04 15.20
C TYR A 394 4.04 13.24 15.83
N ASP A 395 5.22 13.32 15.22
CA ASP A 395 6.49 12.85 15.80
C ASP A 395 7.26 14.05 16.38
N LEU A 396 7.65 14.04 17.66
CA LEU A 396 8.31 15.17 18.34
C LEU A 396 9.82 15.00 18.41
N TYR A 397 10.57 15.97 17.89
CA TYR A 397 12.03 15.99 17.91
C TYR A 397 12.54 17.08 18.84
N THR A 398 13.52 16.80 19.70
CA THR A 398 14.12 17.77 20.63
C THR A 398 15.62 17.57 20.85
N LYS A 399 16.32 18.66 21.17
CA LYS A 399 17.75 18.66 21.49
C LYS A 399 18.09 18.22 22.92
N ASN A 400 17.15 18.34 23.85
CA ASN A 400 17.42 18.17 25.29
C ASN A 400 16.60 17.04 25.93
N GLY A 401 15.90 16.23 25.13
CA GLY A 401 15.01 15.17 25.62
C GLY A 401 13.83 15.68 26.47
N ARG A 402 13.53 16.99 26.42
CA ARG A 402 12.40 17.59 27.14
C ARG A 402 11.13 17.47 26.31
N ALA A 403 10.11 16.84 26.88
CA ALA A 403 8.79 16.80 26.28
C ALA A 403 8.18 18.20 26.27
N VAL A 404 7.64 18.61 25.12
CA VAL A 404 6.95 19.89 24.93
C VAL A 404 5.53 19.58 24.46
N ASN A 405 4.56 20.35 24.96
CA ASN A 405 3.17 20.19 24.55
C ASN A 405 2.99 20.77 23.13
N VAL A 406 2.53 19.95 22.19
CA VAL A 406 2.26 20.37 20.81
C VAL A 406 0.77 20.41 20.61
N VAL A 407 0.27 21.58 20.22
CA VAL A 407 -1.14 21.74 19.87
C VAL A 407 -1.32 21.32 18.42
N GLU A 408 -1.96 20.18 18.23
CA GLU A 408 -2.16 19.57 16.91
C GLU A 408 -3.11 20.41 16.04
N PRO A 409 -2.83 20.54 14.72
CA PRO A 409 -3.79 21.07 13.77
C PRO A 409 -5.11 20.29 13.79
N PRO A 410 -6.26 20.94 13.52
CA PRO A 410 -7.58 20.29 13.56
C PRO A 410 -7.79 19.23 12.47
N GLU A 411 -6.99 19.27 11.40
CA GLU A 411 -7.09 18.36 10.27
C GLU A 411 -5.81 17.56 10.07
N HIS A 412 -5.97 16.27 9.80
CA HIS A 412 -4.90 15.36 9.45
C HIS A 412 -4.98 15.04 7.96
N LEU A 413 -4.10 15.69 7.18
CA LEU A 413 -4.01 15.58 5.73
C LEU A 413 -2.60 15.15 5.31
N ILE A 414 -2.44 14.88 4.02
CA ILE A 414 -1.13 14.73 3.39
C ILE A 414 -0.93 15.79 2.32
N CYS A 415 0.34 16.12 2.06
CA CYS A 415 0.71 17.15 1.09
C CYS A 415 0.08 18.53 1.37
N HIS A 416 -0.25 18.81 2.64
CA HIS A 416 -0.59 20.13 3.17
C HIS A 416 0.68 20.90 3.55
N THR A 417 0.54 22.18 3.82
CA THR A 417 1.64 23.02 4.31
C THR A 417 1.36 23.56 5.70
N LEU A 418 2.44 23.75 6.46
CA LEU A 418 2.45 24.44 7.75
C LEU A 418 3.56 25.49 7.67
N THR A 419 3.18 26.77 7.65
CA THR A 419 4.12 27.88 7.46
C THR A 419 4.20 28.72 8.72
N THR A 420 5.37 28.72 9.36
CA THR A 420 5.65 29.58 10.53
C THR A 420 6.03 30.98 10.08
N LEU A 421 5.31 31.97 10.59
CA LEU A 421 5.53 33.39 10.34
C LEU A 421 6.55 33.98 11.34
N HIS A 422 7.06 35.17 11.03
CA HIS A 422 8.09 35.83 11.85
C HIS A 422 7.63 36.26 13.25
N ASP A 423 6.32 36.37 13.46
CA ASP A 423 5.68 36.66 14.74
C ASP A 423 5.38 35.39 15.56
N GLY A 424 5.72 34.20 15.03
CA GLY A 424 5.46 32.90 15.66
C GLY A 424 4.11 32.29 15.31
N THR A 425 3.25 33.00 14.58
CA THR A 425 1.98 32.49 14.07
C THR A 425 2.24 31.37 13.06
N VAL A 426 1.41 30.31 13.06
CA VAL A 426 1.53 29.22 12.07
C VAL A 426 0.26 29.14 11.24
N LEU A 427 0.40 29.14 9.91
CA LEU A 427 -0.70 28.91 8.97
C LEU A 427 -0.67 27.47 8.45
N PHE A 428 -1.74 26.73 8.69
CA PHE A 428 -2.05 25.47 8.01
C PHE A 428 -2.80 25.79 6.71
N ALA A 429 -2.42 25.17 5.59
CA ALA A 429 -3.13 25.35 4.32
C ALA A 429 -3.21 24.08 3.47
N GLY A 430 -4.42 23.82 2.96
CA GLY A 430 -4.72 22.84 1.93
C GLY A 430 -4.30 21.40 2.26
N GLY A 431 -3.92 20.64 1.24
CA GLY A 431 -3.60 19.22 1.32
C GLY A 431 -4.72 18.34 0.82
N ARG A 432 -4.66 17.03 1.11
CA ARG A 432 -5.67 16.09 0.61
C ARG A 432 -5.87 14.87 1.51
N LYS A 433 -7.03 14.23 1.37
CA LYS A 433 -7.32 12.89 1.91
C LYS A 433 -7.08 11.79 0.87
N SER A 434 -7.51 12.06 -0.36
CA SER A 434 -7.25 11.25 -1.56
C SER A 434 -6.91 12.19 -2.72
N PRO A 435 -6.27 11.75 -3.81
CA PRO A 435 -5.97 12.63 -4.94
C PRO A 435 -7.21 13.33 -5.53
N ALA A 436 -8.38 12.69 -5.46
CA ALA A 436 -9.67 13.28 -5.87
C ALA A 436 -10.36 14.11 -4.78
N SER A 437 -9.75 14.28 -3.61
CA SER A 437 -10.34 15.00 -2.47
C SER A 437 -9.32 15.98 -1.88
N PRO A 438 -8.95 17.03 -2.64
CA PRO A 438 -8.17 18.14 -2.11
C PRO A 438 -8.96 18.90 -1.04
N SER A 439 -8.25 19.61 -0.16
CA SER A 439 -8.83 20.49 0.86
C SER A 439 -8.49 21.94 0.55
N ALA A 440 -9.42 22.85 0.82
CA ALA A 440 -9.20 24.30 0.88
C ALA A 440 -9.02 24.79 2.33
N ALA A 441 -9.02 23.88 3.31
CA ALA A 441 -9.04 24.25 4.71
C ALA A 441 -7.77 25.01 5.12
N CYS A 442 -7.98 26.08 5.88
CA CYS A 442 -6.92 26.88 6.46
C CYS A 442 -7.20 27.15 7.94
N TYR A 443 -6.14 27.10 8.75
CA TYR A 443 -6.20 27.38 10.17
C TYR A 443 -4.98 28.21 10.59
N LEU A 444 -5.19 29.17 11.49
CA LEU A 444 -4.13 29.93 12.15
C LEU A 444 -3.91 29.39 13.56
N ARG A 445 -2.63 29.19 13.93
CA ARG A 445 -2.23 28.91 15.31
C ARG A 445 -1.64 30.16 15.93
N GLU A 446 -2.33 30.70 16.93
CA GLU A 446 -1.88 31.84 17.74
C GLU A 446 -2.06 31.49 19.21
N ASN A 447 -1.09 31.86 20.07
CA ASN A 447 -1.15 31.59 21.51
C ASN A 447 -1.56 30.13 21.81
N HIS A 448 -0.96 29.18 21.08
CA HIS A 448 -1.24 27.75 21.20
C HIS A 448 -2.71 27.33 20.92
N THR A 449 -3.46 28.11 20.14
CA THR A 449 -4.85 27.80 19.78
C THR A 449 -5.03 27.84 18.27
N TRP A 450 -5.65 26.81 17.69
CA TRP A 450 -6.02 26.78 16.28
C TRP A 450 -7.38 27.41 16.04
N THR A 451 -7.46 28.35 15.12
CA THR A 451 -8.70 28.98 14.67
C THR A 451 -8.84 28.85 13.16
N ARG A 452 -10.05 28.56 12.68
CA ARG A 452 -10.32 28.47 11.25
C ARG A 452 -10.22 29.87 10.63
N THR A 453 -9.61 29.96 9.47
CA THR A 453 -9.48 31.22 8.70
C THR A 453 -9.97 31.05 7.26
N HIS A 454 -9.80 32.09 6.43
CA HIS A 454 -10.13 32.14 5.02
C HIS A 454 -9.57 30.94 4.25
N GLU A 455 -10.44 30.27 3.50
CA GLU A 455 -10.12 29.05 2.75
C GLU A 455 -9.24 29.34 1.53
N LEU A 456 -8.22 28.49 1.31
CA LEU A 456 -7.36 28.54 0.14
C LEU A 456 -8.07 27.95 -1.08
N ARG A 457 -8.78 28.80 -1.84
CA ARG A 457 -9.51 28.40 -3.04
C ARG A 457 -8.70 28.64 -4.33
N PRO A 458 -8.80 27.76 -5.34
CA PRO A 458 -9.37 26.41 -5.28
C PRO A 458 -8.60 25.47 -4.33
N ALA A 459 -9.32 24.47 -3.81
CA ALA A 459 -8.77 23.39 -2.98
C ALA A 459 -7.62 22.69 -3.71
N ARG A 460 -6.49 22.46 -3.01
CA ARG A 460 -5.27 21.95 -3.63
C ARG A 460 -4.33 21.24 -2.66
N TYR A 461 -3.44 20.43 -3.21
CA TYR A 461 -2.34 19.77 -2.49
C TYR A 461 -1.03 19.88 -3.28
N ARG A 462 0.12 19.56 -2.66
CA ARG A 462 1.46 19.69 -3.28
C ARG A 462 1.75 21.10 -3.81
N HIS A 463 1.13 22.11 -3.20
CA HIS A 463 1.47 23.51 -3.42
C HIS A 463 2.71 23.87 -2.60
N CYS A 464 3.39 24.94 -2.98
CA CYS A 464 4.47 25.52 -2.20
C CYS A 464 3.92 26.62 -1.30
N SER A 465 4.52 26.80 -0.12
CA SER A 465 4.21 27.91 0.79
C SER A 465 5.47 28.46 1.44
N VAL A 466 5.57 29.78 1.58
CA VAL A 466 6.68 30.44 2.29
C VAL A 466 6.17 31.63 3.09
N ALA A 467 6.85 31.92 4.20
CA ALA A 467 6.61 33.11 4.99
C ALA A 467 7.23 34.33 4.30
N VAL A 468 6.48 35.44 4.27
CA VAL A 468 6.90 36.74 3.73
C VAL A 468 6.47 37.86 4.68
N THR A 469 7.00 39.06 4.48
CA THR A 469 6.56 40.27 5.19
C THR A 469 6.19 41.34 4.18
N ILE A 470 4.97 41.86 4.28
CA ILE A 470 4.45 42.95 3.45
C ILE A 470 3.98 44.07 4.37
N ASP A 471 4.40 45.31 4.09
CA ASP A 471 4.03 46.49 4.88
C ASP A 471 4.28 46.30 6.39
N SER A 472 5.39 45.64 6.73
CA SER A 472 5.76 45.23 8.10
C SER A 472 4.82 44.22 8.77
N LYS A 473 3.84 43.67 8.04
CA LYS A 473 2.94 42.60 8.50
C LYS A 473 3.39 41.23 7.99
N PRO A 474 3.40 40.18 8.83
CA PRO A 474 3.73 38.83 8.40
C PRO A 474 2.59 38.24 7.55
N SER A 475 2.95 37.48 6.51
CA SER A 475 2.01 36.90 5.55
C SER A 475 2.58 35.59 4.95
N VAL A 476 1.76 34.85 4.22
CA VAL A 476 2.15 33.61 3.52
C VAL A 476 1.91 33.78 2.03
N LEU A 477 2.92 33.45 1.22
CA LEU A 477 2.80 33.31 -0.22
C LEU A 477 2.68 31.83 -0.59
N VAL A 478 1.64 31.49 -1.34
CA VAL A 478 1.39 30.15 -1.88
C VAL A 478 1.55 30.16 -3.40
N CYS A 479 2.16 29.11 -3.94
CA CYS A 479 2.31 28.91 -5.38
C CYS A 479 1.89 27.50 -5.80
N GLY A 480 1.14 27.42 -6.90
CA GLY A 480 0.84 26.20 -7.61
C GLY A 480 -0.01 25.21 -6.81
N GLY A 481 0.27 23.93 -6.99
CA GLY A 481 -0.47 22.80 -6.43
C GLY A 481 -1.32 22.08 -7.47
N GLN A 482 -1.86 20.93 -7.08
CA GLN A 482 -2.72 20.11 -7.91
C GLN A 482 -4.15 20.13 -7.38
N SER A 483 -5.11 20.23 -8.29
CA SER A 483 -6.54 20.17 -8.00
C SER A 483 -7.09 18.74 -8.10
N GLY A 484 -8.34 18.52 -7.69
CA GLY A 484 -8.94 17.19 -7.58
C GLY A 484 -9.16 16.46 -8.92
N ASN A 485 -9.10 17.17 -10.04
CA ASN A 485 -9.18 16.59 -11.38
C ASN A 485 -7.79 16.26 -11.99
N GLY A 486 -6.71 16.44 -11.23
CA GLY A 486 -5.34 16.21 -11.69
C GLY A 486 -4.65 17.41 -12.34
N SER A 487 -5.34 18.54 -12.54
CA SER A 487 -4.74 19.73 -13.17
C SER A 487 -3.81 20.46 -12.20
N ALA A 488 -2.63 20.82 -12.68
CA ALA A 488 -1.70 21.72 -12.00
C ALA A 488 -2.22 23.16 -12.08
N LEU A 489 -2.00 23.92 -11.01
CA LEU A 489 -2.51 25.29 -10.90
C LEU A 489 -1.41 26.29 -11.24
N ALA A 490 -1.76 27.33 -11.99
CA ALA A 490 -0.91 28.47 -12.25
C ALA A 490 -1.36 29.69 -11.43
N LEU A 491 -1.26 29.56 -10.11
CA LEU A 491 -1.77 30.55 -9.17
C LEU A 491 -0.73 30.89 -8.11
N TRP A 492 -0.53 32.19 -7.93
CA TRP A 492 0.16 32.78 -6.80
C TRP A 492 -0.86 33.48 -5.92
N GLN A 493 -0.88 33.16 -4.64
CA GLN A 493 -1.83 33.74 -3.70
C GLN A 493 -1.11 34.20 -2.43
N LEU A 494 -1.38 35.44 -2.04
CA LEU A 494 -0.87 36.06 -0.83
C LEU A 494 -1.98 36.06 0.23
N TYR A 495 -1.66 35.57 1.42
CA TYR A 495 -2.59 35.55 2.54
C TYR A 495 -2.58 36.89 3.28
N ASP A 496 -3.72 37.57 3.30
CA ASP A 496 -3.99 38.67 4.21
C ASP A 496 -4.91 38.19 5.34
N ARG A 497 -4.64 38.62 6.58
CA ARG A 497 -5.39 38.18 7.75
C ARG A 497 -6.83 38.67 7.76
N GLU A 498 -7.06 39.90 7.30
CA GLU A 498 -8.37 40.57 7.33
C GLU A 498 -9.14 40.32 6.04
N LEU A 499 -8.45 40.33 4.91
CA LEU A 499 -9.04 40.24 3.57
C LEU A 499 -9.00 38.82 2.98
N GLY A 500 -8.28 37.89 3.60
CA GLY A 500 -8.12 36.53 3.13
C GLY A 500 -7.11 36.41 1.99
N TRP A 501 -7.34 35.45 1.09
CA TRP A 501 -6.39 35.16 0.00
C TRP A 501 -6.58 36.11 -1.18
N ARG A 502 -5.52 36.83 -1.56
CA ARG A 502 -5.45 37.67 -2.76
C ARG A 502 -4.60 36.99 -3.83
N GLU A 503 -5.13 36.88 -5.04
CA GLU A 503 -4.34 36.44 -6.19
C GLU A 503 -3.35 37.52 -6.62
N LEU A 504 -2.12 37.11 -6.89
CA LEU A 504 -1.07 37.98 -7.43
C LEU A 504 -0.78 37.55 -8.87
N PRO A 505 -1.18 38.36 -9.87
CA PRO A 505 -0.78 38.12 -11.25
C PRO A 505 0.76 38.11 -11.35
N CYS A 506 1.30 37.14 -12.07
CA CYS A 506 2.71 37.10 -12.45
C CYS A 506 2.79 36.91 -13.97
N ASP A 507 3.72 37.62 -14.59
CA ASP A 507 3.91 37.60 -16.05
C ASP A 507 4.35 36.21 -16.56
N ILE A 508 4.91 35.38 -15.67
CA ILE A 508 5.27 33.99 -15.95
C ILE A 508 4.15 33.07 -15.47
N ASN A 509 3.31 32.65 -16.41
CA ASN A 509 2.22 31.70 -16.15
C ASN A 509 2.76 30.27 -16.04
N ILE A 510 2.80 29.70 -14.83
CA ILE A 510 3.42 28.40 -14.57
C ILE A 510 2.44 27.47 -13.89
N GLU A 511 1.92 26.50 -14.65
CA GLU A 511 1.14 25.39 -14.09
C GLU A 511 2.07 24.37 -13.43
N VAL A 512 2.14 24.38 -12.09
CA VAL A 512 3.10 23.56 -11.36
C VAL A 512 2.53 22.95 -10.09
N PHE A 513 2.91 21.70 -9.83
CA PHE A 513 2.75 21.07 -8.52
C PHE A 513 4.01 20.30 -8.10
N GLY A 514 4.21 20.17 -6.79
CA GLY A 514 5.34 19.45 -6.19
C GLY A 514 6.72 20.06 -6.48
N ALA A 515 6.77 21.35 -6.79
CA ALA A 515 8.00 22.14 -6.84
C ALA A 515 8.59 22.34 -5.44
N ALA A 516 9.84 22.80 -5.38
CA ALA A 516 10.48 23.23 -4.15
C ALA A 516 10.62 24.76 -4.15
N MET A 517 10.24 25.42 -3.05
CA MET A 517 10.25 26.88 -2.94
C MET A 517 10.82 27.30 -1.59
N VAL A 518 11.60 28.38 -1.57
CA VAL A 518 12.18 28.95 -0.35
C VAL A 518 12.25 30.47 -0.44
N ALA A 519 12.03 31.16 0.68
CA ALA A 519 12.27 32.60 0.78
C ALA A 519 13.76 32.88 1.04
N THR A 520 14.37 33.76 0.23
CA THR A 520 15.75 34.24 0.39
C THR A 520 15.81 35.54 1.20
N SER A 521 14.73 36.31 1.21
CA SER A 521 14.52 37.49 2.05
C SER A 521 13.06 37.55 2.53
N LYS A 522 12.67 38.65 3.18
CA LYS A 522 11.27 38.86 3.60
C LYS A 522 10.31 39.06 2.43
N THR A 523 10.81 39.44 1.25
CA THR A 523 10.00 39.79 0.07
C THR A 523 10.48 39.10 -1.20
N SER A 524 11.45 38.18 -1.13
CA SER A 524 11.97 37.50 -2.31
C SER A 524 12.34 36.05 -2.02
N GLY A 525 12.44 35.25 -3.07
CA GLY A 525 12.88 33.87 -2.96
C GLY A 525 13.00 33.16 -4.30
N VAL A 526 13.07 31.84 -4.23
CA VAL A 526 13.32 30.97 -5.39
C VAL A 526 12.30 29.83 -5.41
N LEU A 527 11.85 29.46 -6.61
CA LEU A 527 11.09 28.25 -6.91
C LEU A 527 11.85 27.42 -7.94
N VAL A 528 11.99 26.11 -7.70
CA VAL A 528 12.67 25.18 -8.62
C VAL A 528 11.85 23.92 -8.89
N GLY A 529 11.94 23.43 -10.12
CA GLY A 529 11.36 22.14 -10.53
C GLY A 529 9.84 22.09 -10.45
N GLY A 530 9.32 20.93 -10.08
CA GLY A 530 7.89 20.58 -10.11
C GLY A 530 7.48 19.88 -11.39
N MET A 531 6.17 19.60 -11.51
CA MET A 531 5.59 18.90 -12.66
C MET A 531 4.39 19.66 -13.22
N SER A 532 4.20 19.52 -14.53
CA SER A 532 3.02 19.97 -15.27
C SER A 532 1.84 19.02 -15.11
N SER A 533 0.64 19.45 -15.52
CA SER A 533 -0.60 18.65 -15.52
C SER A 533 -0.49 17.29 -16.23
N SER A 534 0.43 17.11 -17.20
CA SER A 534 0.65 15.83 -17.88
C SER A 534 1.62 14.89 -17.13
N GLY A 535 2.05 15.27 -15.94
CA GLY A 535 3.06 14.54 -15.19
C GLY A 535 4.46 14.63 -15.80
N THR A 536 4.79 15.74 -16.46
CA THR A 536 6.13 15.98 -17.03
C THR A 536 6.90 16.96 -16.14
N LEU A 537 8.16 16.66 -15.83
CA LEU A 537 9.06 17.50 -15.04
C LEU A 537 9.29 18.85 -15.72
N LEU A 538 9.28 19.90 -14.93
CA LEU A 538 9.55 21.27 -15.36
C LEU A 538 11.01 21.62 -15.11
N SER A 539 11.72 22.01 -16.17
CA SER A 539 13.08 22.53 -16.07
C SER A 539 13.05 24.02 -15.78
N GLN A 540 12.76 24.39 -14.53
CA GLN A 540 12.61 25.78 -14.13
C GLN A 540 13.37 26.16 -12.86
N TYR A 541 13.90 27.38 -12.89
CA TYR A 541 14.46 28.11 -11.76
C TYR A 541 13.90 29.53 -11.84
N ILE A 542 13.05 29.89 -10.89
CA ILE A 542 12.35 31.16 -10.88
C ILE A 542 12.74 31.93 -9.64
N GLU A 543 13.26 33.12 -9.83
CA GLU A 543 13.38 34.10 -8.76
C GLU A 543 12.09 34.90 -8.68
N TRP A 544 11.54 35.04 -7.48
CA TRP A 544 10.33 35.82 -7.24
C TRP A 544 10.61 36.96 -6.27
N ARG A 545 9.93 38.10 -6.48
CA ARG A 545 10.01 39.30 -5.64
C ARG A 545 8.63 39.93 -5.49
N LEU A 546 8.31 40.33 -4.27
CA LEU A 546 7.12 41.12 -3.93
C LEU A 546 7.52 42.59 -3.82
N ILE A 547 6.84 43.45 -4.58
CA ILE A 547 7.07 44.90 -4.65
C ILE A 547 5.85 45.62 -4.07
N GLN A 548 6.11 46.56 -3.17
CA GLN A 548 5.09 47.40 -2.52
C GLN A 548 4.96 48.71 -3.29
N ASN A 549 3.79 48.96 -3.91
CA ASN A 549 3.54 50.13 -4.75
C ASN A 549 2.49 51.07 -4.13
N GLY A 550 2.61 51.43 -2.84
CA GLY A 550 1.71 52.41 -2.20
C GLY A 550 0.23 52.10 -2.41
N GLU A 551 -0.51 53.00 -3.08
CA GLU A 551 -1.96 52.87 -3.36
C GLU A 551 -2.33 51.70 -4.31
N GLU A 552 -1.40 51.16 -5.10
CA GLU A 552 -1.66 50.05 -6.05
C GLU A 552 -1.55 48.65 -5.41
N GLY A 553 -1.12 48.57 -4.15
CA GLY A 553 -0.97 47.33 -3.39
C GLY A 553 0.33 46.56 -3.70
N VAL A 554 0.30 45.24 -3.50
CA VAL A 554 1.47 44.35 -3.69
C VAL A 554 1.47 43.78 -5.11
N LYS A 555 2.61 43.89 -5.79
CA LYS A 555 2.89 43.25 -7.09
C LYS A 555 3.87 42.10 -6.92
N LEU A 556 3.66 41.00 -7.65
CA LEU A 556 4.61 39.90 -7.78
C LEU A 556 5.38 40.06 -9.10
N GLU A 557 6.71 40.00 -9.03
CA GLU A 557 7.60 39.90 -10.18
C GLU A 557 8.33 38.56 -10.12
N CYS A 558 8.35 37.86 -11.25
CA CYS A 558 9.03 36.59 -11.40
C CYS A 558 10.05 36.71 -12.55
N GLU A 559 11.25 36.19 -12.36
CA GLU A 559 12.29 36.11 -13.39
C GLU A 559 12.72 34.65 -13.56
N GLN A 560 12.65 34.14 -14.80
CA GLN A 560 13.10 32.79 -15.13
C GLN A 560 14.60 32.82 -15.42
N MET A 561 15.39 32.17 -14.57
CA MET A 561 16.81 31.97 -14.83
C MET A 561 16.98 30.69 -15.68
N TRP A 562 17.47 30.83 -16.91
CA TRP A 562 17.76 29.67 -17.74
C TRP A 562 18.98 28.92 -17.16
N ASP A 563 18.75 27.70 -16.65
CA ASP A 563 19.84 26.74 -16.44
C ASP A 563 19.59 25.45 -17.22
N SER A 564 20.60 25.06 -18.00
CA SER A 564 20.71 23.79 -18.71
C SER A 564 20.88 22.56 -17.80
N ARG A 565 21.03 22.75 -16.48
CA ARG A 565 21.28 21.65 -15.53
C ARG A 565 20.00 20.96 -15.06
N SER A 566 19.84 19.72 -15.49
CA SER A 566 18.75 18.84 -15.08
C SER A 566 18.76 18.45 -13.59
N SER A 567 19.90 18.51 -12.90
CA SER A 567 20.07 17.94 -11.55
C SER A 567 19.35 18.71 -10.43
N ILE A 568 19.07 20.00 -10.62
CA ILE A 568 18.28 20.82 -9.68
C ILE A 568 16.78 20.77 -9.97
N CYS A 569 16.39 20.32 -11.17
CA CYS A 569 15.00 20.26 -11.60
C CYS A 569 14.36 18.98 -11.05
N ARG A 570 13.64 19.12 -9.94
CA ARG A 570 13.11 17.97 -9.19
C ARG A 570 11.63 18.08 -8.90
N PHE A 571 11.02 16.92 -8.68
CA PHE A 571 9.69 16.83 -8.10
C PHE A 571 9.76 16.20 -6.70
N GLY A 572 9.00 16.76 -5.75
CA GLY A 572 8.92 16.24 -4.38
C GLY A 572 10.20 16.47 -3.55
N ALA A 573 11.06 17.39 -3.97
CA ALA A 573 12.25 17.79 -3.22
C ALA A 573 11.92 18.87 -2.18
N CYS A 574 12.77 19.00 -1.16
CA CYS A 574 12.74 20.12 -0.22
C CYS A 574 13.88 21.08 -0.54
N LEU A 575 13.59 22.38 -0.55
CA LEU A 575 14.58 23.45 -0.71
C LEU A 575 14.59 24.28 0.58
N VAL A 576 15.75 24.39 1.23
CA VAL A 576 15.90 25.11 2.49
C VAL A 576 17.02 26.13 2.42
N ARG A 577 16.90 27.21 3.18
CA ARG A 577 17.93 28.24 3.32
C ARG A 577 18.89 27.86 4.45
N HIS A 578 20.19 27.97 4.18
CA HIS A 578 21.27 27.73 5.14
C HIS A 578 22.34 28.82 5.01
N PRO A 579 23.16 29.12 6.04
CA PRO A 579 24.25 30.09 5.93
C PRO A 579 25.23 29.85 4.76
N CYS A 580 25.42 28.59 4.34
CA CYS A 580 26.28 28.21 3.23
C CYS A 580 25.64 28.34 1.83
N GLY A 581 24.34 28.67 1.73
CA GLY A 581 23.58 28.70 0.48
C GLY A 581 22.21 28.05 0.60
N LEU A 582 21.59 27.71 -0.54
CA LEU A 582 20.33 26.96 -0.58
C LEU A 582 20.64 25.47 -0.69
N ILE A 583 19.99 24.64 0.12
CA ILE A 583 20.22 23.19 0.13
C ILE A 583 18.98 22.50 -0.46
N LEU A 584 19.18 21.75 -1.54
CA LEU A 584 18.16 20.97 -2.23
C LEU A 584 18.29 19.49 -1.86
N ILE A 585 17.22 18.91 -1.33
CA ILE A 585 17.23 17.59 -0.68
C ILE A 585 16.15 16.69 -1.27
N GLY A 586 16.57 15.54 -1.80
CA GLY A 586 15.69 14.44 -2.23
C GLY A 586 14.90 14.73 -3.49
N GLY A 587 13.74 14.05 -3.60
CA GLY A 587 12.87 14.09 -4.76
C GLY A 587 13.31 13.17 -5.90
N ILE A 588 12.66 13.31 -7.06
CA ILE A 588 12.97 12.58 -8.29
C ILE A 588 13.42 13.56 -9.38
N GLY A 589 14.37 13.11 -10.22
CA GLY A 589 14.97 13.92 -11.31
C GLY A 589 14.57 13.45 -12.71
N THR A 590 15.28 13.93 -13.72
CA THR A 590 15.00 13.62 -15.15
C THR A 590 15.12 12.14 -15.49
N ASP A 591 16.00 11.41 -14.80
CA ASP A 591 16.16 9.95 -14.94
C ASP A 591 15.33 9.15 -13.92
N GLY A 592 14.49 9.83 -13.12
CA GLY A 592 13.65 9.28 -12.09
C GLY A 592 14.40 9.02 -10.79
N VAL A 593 15.53 8.30 -10.86
CA VAL A 593 16.37 7.97 -9.71
C VAL A 593 17.56 8.93 -9.63
N LEU A 594 17.80 9.51 -8.45
CA LEU A 594 18.97 10.35 -8.20
C LEU A 594 20.20 9.48 -7.84
N GLU A 595 21.36 9.85 -8.36
CA GLU A 595 22.64 9.30 -7.90
C GLU A 595 22.94 9.79 -6.47
N ALA A 596 23.75 9.05 -5.72
CA ALA A 596 23.98 9.33 -4.29
C ALA A 596 24.52 10.74 -4.03
N ASP A 597 25.38 11.26 -4.90
CA ASP A 597 25.95 12.59 -4.81
C ASP A 597 25.04 13.69 -5.37
N GLN A 598 23.87 13.31 -5.92
CA GLN A 598 22.82 14.24 -6.32
C GLN A 598 21.70 14.29 -5.27
N GLU A 599 21.56 13.33 -4.37
CA GLU A 599 20.46 13.32 -3.41
C GLU A 599 20.41 14.59 -2.54
N ILE A 600 21.57 15.16 -2.21
CA ILE A 600 21.67 16.44 -1.48
C ILE A 600 22.69 17.34 -2.18
N MET A 601 22.26 18.55 -2.53
CA MET A 601 23.11 19.55 -3.21
C MET A 601 23.00 20.93 -2.56
N VAL A 602 24.10 21.68 -2.59
CA VAL A 602 24.17 23.08 -2.16
C VAL A 602 24.24 23.98 -3.40
N ILE A 603 23.28 24.87 -3.56
CA ILE A 603 23.29 25.99 -4.50
C ILE A 603 23.92 27.16 -3.76
N THR A 604 25.01 27.73 -4.29
CA THR A 604 25.87 28.69 -3.59
C THR A 604 25.15 30.00 -3.21
N PRO A 605 25.69 30.75 -2.22
CA PRO A 605 25.07 31.97 -1.71
C PRO A 605 24.92 33.09 -2.76
N ASP A 606 25.74 33.08 -3.81
CA ASP A 606 25.68 34.01 -4.94
C ASP A 606 24.49 33.73 -5.87
N GLY A 607 23.65 32.73 -5.56
CA GLY A 607 22.52 32.31 -6.38
C GLY A 607 22.93 31.63 -7.69
N ASN A 608 24.24 31.49 -7.95
CA ASN A 608 24.73 30.98 -9.21
C ASN A 608 24.60 29.46 -9.24
N VAL A 609 23.55 28.98 -9.90
CA VAL A 609 23.26 27.55 -10.09
C VAL A 609 24.44 26.81 -10.75
N LYS A 610 25.31 27.53 -11.50
CA LYS A 610 26.53 26.96 -12.09
C LYS A 610 27.57 26.51 -11.05
N ASN A 611 27.52 27.04 -9.84
CA ASN A 611 28.45 26.72 -8.74
C ASN A 611 27.87 25.69 -7.74
N THR A 612 26.83 24.93 -8.13
CA THR A 612 26.22 23.89 -7.28
C THR A 612 27.24 22.84 -6.83
N LYS A 613 27.28 22.55 -5.52
CA LYS A 613 28.16 21.57 -4.88
C LYS A 613 27.38 20.34 -4.41
N SER A 614 27.95 19.15 -4.60
CA SER A 614 27.39 17.91 -4.08
C SER A 614 27.78 17.69 -2.62
N ILE A 615 26.91 17.04 -1.86
CA ILE A 615 27.23 16.54 -0.52
C ILE A 615 27.29 15.01 -0.60
N SER A 616 28.48 14.45 -0.75
CA SER A 616 28.68 13.00 -0.88
C SER A 616 28.64 12.23 0.45
N ALA A 617 28.38 12.92 1.57
CA ALA A 617 28.42 12.36 2.93
C ALA A 617 27.40 11.24 3.20
N LEU A 618 26.43 11.02 2.30
CA LEU A 618 25.52 9.87 2.31
C LEU A 618 26.25 8.51 2.18
N LEU A 619 27.48 8.50 1.65
CA LEU A 619 28.28 7.29 1.45
C LEU A 619 29.21 6.94 2.63
N SER A 620 29.45 7.88 3.55
CA SER A 620 30.44 7.72 4.64
C SER A 620 29.88 7.18 5.95
N THR A 621 28.56 7.04 6.11
CA THR A 621 27.94 6.76 7.42
C THR A 621 27.87 5.29 7.83
N GLY A 622 28.31 4.34 7.00
CA GLY A 622 28.23 2.89 7.31
C GLY A 622 26.80 2.32 7.50
N GLY A 623 25.76 3.17 7.48
CA GLY A 623 24.34 2.83 7.58
C GLY A 623 23.63 2.70 6.22
N SER A 624 22.36 2.29 6.24
CA SER A 624 21.54 2.15 5.01
C SER A 624 21.17 3.52 4.43
N ARG A 625 21.45 3.74 3.14
CA ARG A 625 21.04 4.93 2.37
C ARG A 625 19.54 5.23 2.56
N PRO A 626 19.14 6.51 2.77
CA PRO A 626 17.75 6.88 3.00
C PRO A 626 16.94 6.95 1.70
N MET A 627 15.61 6.83 1.82
CA MET A 627 14.65 7.09 0.76
C MET A 627 14.07 8.49 0.95
N LEU A 628 14.57 9.46 0.19
CA LEU A 628 14.17 10.86 0.27
C LEU A 628 12.93 11.15 -0.60
N THR A 629 11.85 10.43 -0.28
CA THR A 629 10.52 10.58 -0.90
C THR A 629 9.50 10.94 0.17
N GLY A 630 8.92 12.13 0.06
CA GLY A 630 7.97 12.65 1.05
C GLY A 630 8.59 12.89 2.44
N HIS A 631 9.91 13.07 2.51
CA HIS A 631 10.60 13.52 3.71
C HIS A 631 10.26 14.98 4.03
N SER A 632 10.52 15.39 5.26
CA SER A 632 10.43 16.77 5.72
C SER A 632 11.79 17.25 6.20
N VAL A 633 12.06 18.55 6.06
CA VAL A 633 13.36 19.15 6.43
C VAL A 633 13.14 20.35 7.34
N LYS A 634 13.97 20.46 8.37
CA LYS A 634 14.05 21.63 9.24
C LYS A 634 15.50 22.09 9.40
N VAL A 635 15.73 23.41 9.35
CA VAL A 635 17.03 24.02 9.63
C VAL A 635 16.97 24.69 11.00
N ILE A 636 17.92 24.39 11.88
CA ILE A 636 18.05 24.98 13.22
C ILE A 636 19.53 25.28 13.50
N GLY A 637 19.88 26.56 13.58
CA GLY A 637 21.28 26.97 13.57
C GLY A 637 21.96 26.50 12.28
N ASP A 638 23.08 25.78 12.43
CA ASP A 638 23.83 25.17 11.31
C ASP A 638 23.44 23.71 11.02
N ASP A 639 22.44 23.17 11.75
CA ASP A 639 21.97 21.80 11.55
C ASP A 639 20.81 21.77 10.54
N VAL A 640 20.91 20.88 9.56
CA VAL A 640 19.81 20.53 8.64
C VAL A 640 19.31 19.14 9.01
N ILE A 641 18.10 19.07 9.55
CA ILE A 641 17.49 17.86 10.09
C ILE A 641 16.47 17.34 9.08
N ILE A 642 16.66 16.10 8.62
CA ILE A 642 15.80 15.42 7.65
C ILE A 642 15.08 14.28 8.37
N VAL A 643 13.75 14.30 8.30
CA VAL A 643 12.89 13.35 9.02
C VAL A 643 11.85 12.73 8.08
N GLY A 644 11.37 11.54 8.46
CA GLY A 644 10.40 10.80 7.68
C GLY A 644 10.95 10.29 6.35
N GLY A 645 10.05 10.02 5.41
CA GLY A 645 10.37 9.51 4.07
C GLY A 645 10.31 7.98 3.96
N GLY A 646 9.95 7.51 2.77
CA GLY A 646 9.76 6.10 2.48
C GLY A 646 8.76 5.83 1.35
N GLY A 647 8.45 4.56 1.13
CA GLY A 647 7.52 4.15 0.09
C GLY A 647 7.20 2.67 0.05
N VAL A 648 6.29 2.28 -0.85
CA VAL A 648 5.83 0.90 -1.08
C VAL A 648 6.55 0.20 -2.22
N CYS A 649 7.49 0.89 -2.86
CA CYS A 649 8.40 0.39 -3.89
C CYS A 649 7.68 -0.48 -4.93
N PHE A 650 6.66 0.09 -5.58
CA PHE A 650 5.87 -0.60 -6.62
C PHE A 650 5.27 -1.96 -6.17
N SER A 651 4.87 -2.05 -4.90
CA SER A 651 4.38 -3.27 -4.24
C SER A 651 5.40 -4.40 -4.06
N PHE A 652 6.69 -4.16 -4.28
CA PHE A 652 7.75 -5.14 -3.94
C PHE A 652 7.89 -5.30 -2.42
N GLY A 653 7.65 -4.21 -1.67
CA GLY A 653 7.70 -4.16 -0.22
C GLY A 653 7.74 -2.72 0.28
N ALA A 654 7.35 -2.47 1.53
CA ALA A 654 7.47 -1.14 2.11
C ALA A 654 8.89 -0.88 2.63
N PHE A 655 9.44 0.28 2.32
CA PHE A 655 10.68 0.81 2.87
C PHE A 655 10.39 2.09 3.65
N TRP A 656 10.96 2.21 4.85
CA TRP A 656 10.84 3.39 5.70
C TRP A 656 12.22 3.82 6.19
N ASN A 657 12.47 5.13 6.22
CA ASN A 657 13.68 5.67 6.83
C ASN A 657 13.68 5.37 8.33
N LYS A 658 14.64 4.57 8.76
CA LYS A 658 14.80 4.15 10.16
C LYS A 658 15.52 5.18 11.03
N HIS A 659 16.14 6.17 10.40
CA HIS A 659 16.96 7.17 11.06
C HIS A 659 16.46 8.55 10.68
N GLN A 660 16.50 9.48 11.64
CA GLN A 660 16.61 10.89 11.31
C GLN A 660 18.04 11.17 10.85
N LEU A 661 18.19 12.05 9.86
CA LEU A 661 19.49 12.45 9.35
C LEU A 661 19.76 13.89 9.75
N ILE A 662 20.98 14.17 10.18
CA ILE A 662 21.42 15.50 10.54
C ILE A 662 22.64 15.81 9.70
N LEU A 663 22.51 16.84 8.87
CA LEU A 663 23.58 17.37 8.05
C LEU A 663 24.14 18.62 8.74
N ARG A 664 25.45 18.64 9.01
CA ARG A 664 26.15 19.69 9.77
C ARG A 664 27.51 20.01 9.14
N PRO A 665 28.03 21.24 9.22
CA PRO A 665 29.40 21.54 8.79
C PRO A 665 30.46 20.64 9.45
N SER A 666 31.48 20.24 8.69
CA SER A 666 32.50 19.27 9.15
C SER A 666 33.36 19.72 10.34
N GLU A 667 33.43 21.03 10.61
CA GLU A 667 34.23 21.61 11.71
C GLU A 667 33.52 21.58 13.09
N ALA A 668 32.27 21.10 13.14
CA ALA A 668 31.46 21.13 14.36
C ALA A 668 31.47 19.79 15.14
N ASP A 669 31.30 19.86 16.47
CA ASP A 669 31.44 18.72 17.40
C ASP A 669 30.55 17.50 17.01
N ASN A 670 31.09 16.29 17.20
CA ASN A 670 30.54 15.00 16.71
C ASN A 670 29.34 14.48 17.53
N LYS A 671 28.94 15.16 18.60
CA LYS A 671 27.79 14.72 19.41
C LYS A 671 26.47 15.22 18.78
N SER A 672 25.63 14.28 18.35
CA SER A 672 24.23 14.56 18.03
C SER A 672 23.47 14.87 19.31
N ALA A 673 22.83 16.03 19.37
CA ALA A 673 21.97 16.42 20.48
C ALA A 673 20.48 16.19 20.17
N TRP A 674 20.09 16.09 18.89
CA TRP A 674 18.69 15.91 18.51
C TRP A 674 18.25 14.45 18.65
N GLN A 675 17.11 14.25 19.30
CA GLN A 675 16.51 12.94 19.56
C GLN A 675 15.00 13.01 19.33
N LEU A 676 14.45 11.95 18.72
CA LEU A 676 13.02 11.74 18.66
C LEU A 676 12.52 11.37 20.06
N LEU A 677 11.61 12.17 20.62
CA LEU A 677 10.91 11.83 21.83
C LEU A 677 9.70 10.97 21.52
N LEU A 678 9.68 9.79 22.12
CA LEU A 678 8.47 9.03 22.30
C LEU A 678 7.47 9.90 23.07
N PRO A 679 6.20 10.02 22.62
CA PRO A 679 5.16 10.64 23.43
C PRO A 679 5.15 9.95 24.79
N LYS A 680 5.59 10.65 25.84
CA LYS A 680 5.23 10.24 27.19
C LYS A 680 3.72 10.42 27.25
N SER A 681 3.00 9.36 27.61
CA SER A 681 1.60 9.49 28.00
C SER A 681 1.51 10.61 29.04
N ASN A 682 0.94 11.75 28.67
CA ASN A 682 0.81 12.92 29.54
C ASN A 682 -0.14 12.57 30.70
N ILE A 683 0.40 12.02 31.77
CA ILE A 683 -0.13 12.19 33.12
C ILE A 683 0.26 13.62 33.50
N LEU A 684 -0.70 14.55 33.42
CA LEU A 684 -0.51 15.92 33.89
C LEU A 684 -0.28 15.89 35.41
N GLN A 685 0.96 16.09 35.84
CA GLN A 685 1.30 16.49 37.21
C GLN A 685 0.97 17.97 37.37
N ASN A 686 0.01 18.28 38.23
CA ASN A 686 -0.12 19.62 38.81
C ASN A 686 0.85 19.75 39.99
N ALA A 687 1.55 20.88 39.99
CA ALA A 687 2.67 21.22 40.86
C ALA A 687 2.28 21.49 42.32
N ALA A 688 3.16 21.09 43.24
CA ALA A 688 3.58 21.88 44.40
C ALA A 688 4.83 21.22 45.01
N GLY A 689 6.00 21.82 44.80
CA GLY A 689 7.20 21.47 45.57
C GLY A 689 7.24 22.28 46.87
N LYS A 690 7.81 21.69 47.92
CA LYS A 690 9.04 22.18 48.58
C LYS A 690 9.34 21.44 49.90
N ASP A 691 10.64 21.19 50.06
CA ASP A 691 11.45 21.04 51.27
C ASP A 691 11.22 19.85 52.21
N VAL A 692 12.25 19.03 52.44
CA VAL A 692 13.22 19.10 53.58
C VAL A 692 14.26 17.96 53.44
N PRO A 693 15.55 18.14 53.84
CA PRO A 693 16.64 17.17 53.64
C PRO A 693 16.95 16.26 54.86
N ASN A 694 17.57 15.11 54.56
CA ASN A 694 18.46 14.24 55.36
C ASN A 694 18.10 13.82 56.80
N LEU A 695 18.14 12.50 57.06
CA LEU A 695 19.11 11.86 57.99
C LEU A 695 18.96 10.32 58.03
N HIS A 696 20.10 9.64 58.03
CA HIS A 696 20.29 8.19 58.21
C HIS A 696 19.91 7.73 59.64
N ALA A 697 19.31 6.54 59.77
CA ALA A 697 19.68 5.52 60.77
C ALA A 697 18.89 4.21 60.57
N ASP A 698 19.64 3.18 60.15
CA ASP A 698 19.64 1.77 60.53
C ASP A 698 18.43 1.03 61.17
N LEU A 699 18.10 -0.08 60.49
CA LEU A 699 17.86 -1.46 60.97
C LEU A 699 16.47 -1.94 61.41
N ASN A 700 16.09 -3.02 60.72
CA ASN A 700 15.31 -4.20 61.12
C ASN A 700 13.81 -4.31 60.76
N GLU A 701 13.59 -5.17 59.75
CA GLU A 701 12.58 -6.24 59.67
C GLU A 701 11.18 -6.00 60.26
N SER A 702 10.21 -5.74 59.38
CA SER A 702 9.02 -6.59 59.18
C SER A 702 8.20 -6.03 58.02
N SER A 703 8.15 -6.81 56.95
CA SER A 703 7.39 -6.51 55.73
C SER A 703 5.91 -6.79 55.96
N ASP A 704 5.13 -5.74 56.18
CA ASP A 704 3.68 -5.73 55.92
C ASP A 704 3.43 -4.56 54.95
N VAL A 705 3.53 -4.83 53.64
CA VAL A 705 3.24 -3.85 52.58
C VAL A 705 1.84 -4.13 52.07
N GLN A 706 0.90 -3.29 52.51
CA GLN A 706 -0.40 -3.12 51.87
C GLN A 706 -0.23 -2.76 50.40
N GLU A 707 -0.95 -3.47 49.54
CA GLU A 707 -0.98 -3.31 48.08
C GLU A 707 -1.30 -1.87 47.64
N PRO A 708 -0.68 -1.36 46.55
CA PRO A 708 -1.03 -0.08 45.96
C PRO A 708 -2.35 -0.18 45.17
N GLN A 709 -3.31 0.69 45.50
CA GLN A 709 -4.62 0.76 44.84
C GLN A 709 -4.51 1.19 43.35
N LYS A 710 -5.14 0.38 42.49
CA LYS A 710 -5.29 0.53 41.04
C LYS A 710 -6.11 1.76 40.64
N ILE A 711 -5.59 2.58 39.74
CA ILE A 711 -6.38 3.58 39.00
C ILE A 711 -7.11 2.85 37.86
N GLN A 712 -8.40 2.54 38.06
CA GLN A 712 -9.30 1.96 37.06
C GLN A 712 -10.13 3.08 36.39
N SER A 713 -10.27 3.03 35.06
CA SER A 713 -11.09 3.97 34.28
C SER A 713 -12.60 3.80 34.56
N SER A 714 -13.33 4.90 34.72
CA SER A 714 -14.72 4.95 35.20
C SER A 714 -15.81 4.29 34.31
N ALA A 715 -15.60 4.02 33.02
CA ALA A 715 -16.58 3.31 32.19
C ALA A 715 -16.61 1.81 32.48
N LEU A 716 -15.46 1.19 32.74
CA LEU A 716 -15.41 -0.23 33.14
C LEU A 716 -16.10 -0.44 34.50
N HIS A 717 -16.19 0.59 35.36
CA HIS A 717 -16.95 0.53 36.61
C HIS A 717 -18.48 0.49 36.42
N ARG A 718 -19.02 0.88 35.25
CA ARG A 718 -20.46 0.81 34.93
C ARG A 718 -20.85 -0.44 34.13
N ALA A 719 -19.88 -1.26 33.75
CA ALA A 719 -20.13 -2.50 33.02
C ALA A 719 -21.09 -3.42 33.79
N LYS A 720 -22.13 -3.95 33.12
CA LYS A 720 -22.90 -5.05 33.73
C LYS A 720 -22.04 -6.31 33.70
N ARG A 721 -22.04 -7.07 34.80
CA ARG A 721 -21.37 -8.37 34.81
C ARG A 721 -22.14 -9.37 33.96
N VAL A 722 -21.43 -10.15 33.16
CA VAL A 722 -22.02 -11.29 32.46
C VAL A 722 -22.56 -12.28 33.51
N PRO A 723 -23.82 -12.72 33.42
CA PRO A 723 -24.39 -13.68 34.36
C PRO A 723 -23.60 -15.00 34.35
N CYS A 724 -23.43 -15.60 35.52
CA CYS A 724 -22.84 -16.92 35.69
C CYS A 724 -23.94 -17.91 36.06
N ILE A 725 -24.12 -18.98 35.29
CA ILE A 725 -25.20 -19.97 35.49
C ILE A 725 -24.68 -21.40 35.38
N ASP A 726 -25.44 -22.31 35.97
CA ASP A 726 -25.38 -23.74 35.73
C ASP A 726 -26.46 -24.13 34.71
N LEU A 727 -26.12 -25.01 33.77
CA LEU A 727 -27.11 -25.62 32.87
C LEU A 727 -27.54 -26.96 33.45
N SER A 728 -28.83 -27.29 33.32
CA SER A 728 -29.38 -28.56 33.80
C SER A 728 -29.66 -29.56 32.67
N SER A 729 -29.81 -29.09 31.43
CA SER A 729 -30.15 -29.90 30.25
C SER A 729 -29.63 -29.30 28.93
N SER A 730 -29.61 -30.08 27.84
CA SER A 730 -29.23 -29.60 26.50
C SER A 730 -30.30 -28.67 25.90
N GLU A 731 -31.56 -28.82 26.34
CA GLU A 731 -32.64 -27.88 26.05
C GLU A 731 -32.34 -26.49 26.63
N ASP A 732 -31.76 -26.39 27.83
CA ASP A 732 -31.36 -25.11 28.43
C ASP A 732 -30.30 -24.40 27.57
N PHE A 733 -29.34 -25.16 27.02
CA PHE A 733 -28.33 -24.60 26.13
C PHE A 733 -28.93 -24.14 24.80
N THR A 734 -29.89 -24.89 24.25
CA THR A 734 -30.63 -24.49 23.04
C THR A 734 -31.44 -23.22 23.26
N ALA A 735 -32.10 -23.11 24.43
CA ALA A 735 -32.80 -21.90 24.84
C ALA A 735 -31.84 -20.71 25.01
N LEU A 736 -30.64 -20.94 25.56
CA LEU A 736 -29.59 -19.92 25.69
C LEU A 736 -29.13 -19.40 24.32
N VAL A 737 -28.88 -20.31 23.36
CA VAL A 737 -28.52 -19.94 21.98
C VAL A 737 -29.60 -19.07 21.34
N THR A 738 -30.86 -19.42 21.55
CA THR A 738 -32.02 -18.66 21.05
C THR A 738 -32.15 -17.28 21.73
N LYS A 739 -31.85 -17.18 23.03
CA LYS A 739 -31.89 -15.93 23.80
C LYS A 739 -30.81 -14.93 23.38
N ALA A 740 -29.72 -15.41 22.77
CA ALA A 740 -28.63 -14.61 22.21
C ALA A 740 -27.99 -13.59 23.19
N GLN A 741 -27.82 -13.97 24.46
CA GLN A 741 -27.16 -13.16 25.48
C GLN A 741 -25.90 -13.86 25.99
N PRO A 742 -24.79 -13.13 26.24
CA PRO A 742 -23.58 -13.72 26.76
C PRO A 742 -23.80 -14.22 28.19
N VAL A 743 -23.25 -15.39 28.49
CA VAL A 743 -23.37 -16.05 29.79
C VAL A 743 -22.08 -16.83 30.07
N VAL A 744 -21.63 -16.82 31.32
CA VAL A 744 -20.58 -17.72 31.80
C VAL A 744 -21.23 -18.99 32.34
N LEU A 745 -20.87 -20.13 31.76
CA LEU A 745 -21.27 -21.45 32.20
C LEU A 745 -20.21 -22.00 33.15
N GLN A 746 -20.65 -22.51 34.29
CA GLN A 746 -19.80 -23.11 35.31
C GLN A 746 -20.17 -24.58 35.53
N ASN A 747 -19.34 -25.30 36.30
CA ASN A 747 -19.55 -26.72 36.65
C ASN A 747 -19.71 -27.67 35.45
N LEU A 748 -19.09 -27.35 34.32
CA LEU A 748 -19.06 -28.21 33.13
C LEU A 748 -17.82 -29.12 33.17
N ASP A 749 -18.01 -30.39 32.88
CA ASP A 749 -16.90 -31.33 32.68
C ASP A 749 -16.30 -31.14 31.28
N LEU A 750 -15.18 -30.41 31.23
CA LEU A 750 -14.40 -30.20 30.01
C LEU A 750 -13.37 -31.30 29.76
N GLY A 751 -13.35 -32.36 30.59
CA GLY A 751 -12.42 -33.47 30.50
C GLY A 751 -11.07 -33.24 31.20
N PRO A 752 -10.13 -34.20 31.04
CA PRO A 752 -8.82 -34.17 31.68
C PRO A 752 -7.96 -32.93 31.40
N CYS A 753 -8.26 -32.13 30.38
CA CYS A 753 -7.49 -30.95 30.01
C CYS A 753 -7.34 -29.93 31.16
N LEU A 754 -8.33 -29.86 32.07
CA LEU A 754 -8.30 -28.95 33.21
C LEU A 754 -7.17 -29.26 34.21
N THR A 755 -6.75 -30.51 34.29
CA THR A 755 -5.62 -30.95 35.14
C THR A 755 -4.36 -31.17 34.33
N LEU A 756 -4.48 -31.74 33.13
CA LEU A 756 -3.35 -32.18 32.33
C LEU A 756 -2.64 -31.05 31.59
N TRP A 757 -3.33 -30.01 31.10
CA TRP A 757 -2.73 -29.01 30.18
C TRP A 757 -1.84 -27.98 30.88
N THR A 758 -0.87 -28.46 31.68
CA THR A 758 0.27 -27.68 32.14
C THR A 758 1.21 -27.36 30.98
N PRO A 759 2.00 -26.28 31.05
CA PRO A 759 3.02 -25.96 30.05
C PRO A 759 3.95 -27.12 29.75
N GLU A 760 4.37 -27.88 30.76
CA GLU A 760 5.25 -29.04 30.64
C GLU A 760 4.56 -30.16 29.86
N TYR A 761 3.32 -30.49 30.20
CA TYR A 761 2.52 -31.48 29.49
C TYR A 761 2.26 -31.09 28.03
N LEU A 762 1.85 -29.84 27.79
CA LEU A 762 1.60 -29.34 26.44
C LEU A 762 2.88 -29.40 25.59
N LYS A 763 4.04 -29.05 26.16
CA LYS A 763 5.35 -29.16 25.50
C LYS A 763 5.68 -30.61 25.14
N GLU A 764 5.49 -31.54 26.06
CA GLU A 764 5.75 -32.97 25.85
C GLU A 764 4.81 -33.56 24.79
N LYS A 765 3.49 -33.43 24.97
CA LYS A 765 2.49 -34.10 24.13
C LYS A 765 2.33 -33.49 22.74
N THR A 766 2.51 -32.18 22.59
CA THR A 766 2.42 -31.53 21.28
C THR A 766 3.67 -31.77 20.42
N GLY A 767 4.78 -32.14 21.07
CA GLY A 767 6.10 -32.25 20.47
C GLY A 767 6.85 -30.91 20.61
N PRO A 768 7.99 -30.86 21.32
CA PRO A 768 8.69 -29.60 21.61
C PRO A 768 9.14 -28.86 20.34
N ASP A 769 9.57 -29.61 19.32
CA ASP A 769 10.07 -29.07 18.05
C ASP A 769 8.97 -28.81 17.02
N ARG A 770 7.70 -29.07 17.37
CA ARG A 770 6.59 -28.85 16.44
C ARG A 770 6.52 -27.36 16.08
N ALA A 771 6.67 -27.05 14.80
CA ALA A 771 6.58 -25.68 14.31
C ALA A 771 5.14 -25.16 14.43
N VAL A 772 4.98 -24.00 15.07
CA VAL A 772 3.71 -23.25 15.14
C VAL A 772 3.90 -21.83 14.65
N ILE A 773 2.86 -21.28 14.01
CA ILE A 773 2.83 -19.89 13.55
C ILE A 773 2.10 -19.06 14.60
N ILE A 774 2.80 -18.08 15.17
CA ILE A 774 2.29 -17.22 16.24
C ILE A 774 2.27 -15.76 15.79
N HIS A 775 1.45 -14.96 16.46
CA HIS A 775 1.49 -13.51 16.42
C HIS A 775 2.47 -13.08 17.52
N ALA A 776 3.55 -12.38 17.16
CA ALA A 776 4.52 -11.84 18.10
C ALA A 776 4.52 -10.30 18.02
N SER A 777 4.45 -9.63 19.17
CA SER A 777 4.38 -8.18 19.26
C SER A 777 5.37 -7.64 20.29
N LYS A 778 5.78 -6.38 20.11
CA LYS A 778 6.48 -5.61 21.14
C LYS A 778 5.52 -4.84 22.06
N GLU A 779 4.29 -4.68 21.62
CA GLU A 779 3.22 -3.99 22.33
C GLU A 779 2.23 -5.00 22.93
N PRO A 780 1.63 -4.69 24.10
CA PRO A 780 0.68 -5.57 24.73
C PRO A 780 -0.62 -5.71 23.95
N HIS A 781 -1.07 -4.68 23.24
CA HIS A 781 -2.30 -4.73 22.45
C HIS A 781 -1.99 -5.13 21.01
N LEU A 782 -2.55 -6.24 20.53
CA LEU A 782 -2.47 -6.59 19.12
C LEU A 782 -3.53 -5.82 18.34
N SER A 783 -3.17 -5.28 17.18
CA SER A 783 -4.11 -4.63 16.26
C SER A 783 -3.92 -5.14 14.84
N PHE A 784 -4.99 -5.69 14.26
CA PHE A 784 -5.01 -6.08 12.85
C PHE A 784 -5.00 -4.89 11.89
N LEU A 785 -5.42 -3.71 12.36
CA LEU A 785 -5.50 -2.50 11.52
C LEU A 785 -4.16 -1.79 11.38
N THR A 786 -3.35 -1.74 12.44
CA THR A 786 -1.97 -1.22 12.40
C THR A 786 -0.96 -2.32 12.05
N LYS A 787 -1.34 -3.60 12.18
CA LYS A 787 -0.48 -4.78 12.00
C LYS A 787 0.80 -4.67 12.84
N ASN A 788 0.65 -4.31 14.11
CA ASN A 788 1.75 -4.13 15.06
C ASN A 788 2.37 -5.45 15.57
N PHE A 789 2.10 -6.57 14.89
CA PHE A 789 2.65 -7.88 15.19
C PHE A 789 3.18 -8.56 13.93
N THR A 790 4.12 -9.49 14.11
CA THR A 790 4.68 -10.34 13.06
C THR A 790 4.13 -11.77 13.16
N TYR A 791 4.01 -12.44 12.02
CA TYR A 791 3.80 -13.89 11.99
C TYR A 791 5.15 -14.58 12.10
N GLU A 792 5.36 -15.34 13.17
CA GLU A 792 6.61 -16.04 13.43
C GLU A 792 6.38 -17.54 13.53
N THR A 793 7.20 -18.31 12.81
CA THR A 793 7.25 -19.76 12.97
C THR A 793 8.28 -20.08 14.05
N ARG A 794 7.84 -20.68 15.16
CA ARG A 794 8.73 -21.09 16.26
C ARG A 794 8.44 -22.53 16.71
N PRO A 795 9.42 -23.25 17.28
CA PRO A 795 9.15 -24.48 18.02
C PRO A 795 8.12 -24.25 19.12
N PHE A 796 7.20 -25.21 19.30
CA PHE A 796 6.11 -25.10 20.27
C PHE A 796 6.63 -24.89 21.70
N SER A 797 7.74 -25.54 22.07
CA SER A 797 8.38 -25.37 23.38
C SER A 797 8.81 -23.93 23.64
N GLN A 798 9.54 -23.33 22.71
CA GLN A 798 10.00 -21.95 22.80
C GLN A 798 8.84 -20.95 22.85
N PHE A 799 7.74 -21.24 22.14
CA PHE A 799 6.54 -20.42 22.21
C PHE A 799 5.87 -20.49 23.59
N ILE A 800 5.73 -21.69 24.16
CA ILE A 800 5.15 -21.87 25.51
C ILE A 800 6.00 -21.14 26.55
N ASP A 801 7.33 -21.26 26.47
CA ASP A 801 8.24 -20.55 27.38
C ASP A 801 8.11 -19.02 27.25
N ALA A 802 8.01 -18.51 26.03
CA ALA A 802 7.76 -17.09 25.78
C ALA A 802 6.43 -16.62 26.39
N ALA A 803 5.36 -17.39 26.24
CA ALA A 803 4.06 -17.09 26.81
C ALA A 803 4.08 -17.10 28.35
N MET A 804 4.74 -18.08 28.96
CA MET A 804 4.93 -18.17 30.42
C MET A 804 5.71 -17.00 30.99
N ASN A 805 6.68 -16.49 30.23
CA ASN A 805 7.52 -15.36 30.60
C ASN A 805 6.86 -14.00 30.34
N GLY A 806 5.56 -13.97 30.04
CA GLY A 806 4.79 -12.74 29.87
C GLY A 806 5.10 -11.99 28.58
N GLN A 807 5.74 -12.63 27.59
CA GLN A 807 5.95 -11.99 26.28
C GLN A 807 4.61 -11.80 25.56
N HIS A 808 4.54 -10.80 24.68
CA HIS A 808 3.34 -10.49 23.90
C HIS A 808 3.24 -11.41 22.67
N VAL A 809 3.02 -12.70 22.93
CA VAL A 809 2.87 -13.75 21.92
C VAL A 809 1.47 -14.35 21.96
N TYR A 810 0.93 -14.69 20.79
CA TYR A 810 -0.40 -15.26 20.65
C TYR A 810 -0.50 -16.30 19.54
N LEU A 811 -0.93 -17.51 19.90
CA LEU A 811 -1.28 -18.58 18.98
C LEU A 811 -2.79 -18.64 18.80
N ARG A 812 -3.21 -18.55 17.53
CA ARG A 812 -4.50 -19.06 17.05
C ARG A 812 -4.20 -20.25 16.16
N ALA A 813 -4.54 -21.45 16.60
CA ALA A 813 -4.29 -22.66 15.83
C ALA A 813 -4.97 -22.62 14.45
N LEU A 814 -4.28 -23.18 13.46
CA LEU A 814 -4.75 -23.34 12.08
C LEU A 814 -4.77 -24.82 11.70
N SER A 815 -5.50 -25.17 10.64
CA SER A 815 -5.52 -26.52 10.10
C SER A 815 -4.12 -27.02 9.75
N SER A 816 -3.68 -28.14 10.31
CA SER A 816 -2.41 -28.77 9.97
C SER A 816 -2.41 -29.34 8.55
N ALA A 817 -3.59 -29.76 8.07
CA ALA A 817 -3.77 -30.34 6.74
C ALA A 817 -3.81 -29.28 5.63
N ASN A 818 -4.62 -28.22 5.81
CA ASN A 818 -4.67 -27.12 4.84
C ASN A 818 -5.22 -25.82 5.47
N PRO A 819 -4.34 -24.95 6.00
CA PRO A 819 -4.73 -23.69 6.66
C PRO A 819 -5.59 -22.75 5.81
N SER A 820 -5.53 -22.88 4.48
CA SER A 820 -6.23 -21.99 3.53
C SER A 820 -7.57 -22.53 3.03
N LYS A 821 -7.90 -23.79 3.35
CA LYS A 821 -9.08 -24.48 2.80
C LYS A 821 -9.97 -25.13 3.85
N ILE A 822 -9.43 -25.48 5.02
CA ILE A 822 -10.14 -26.29 6.01
C ILE A 822 -10.11 -25.54 7.35
N PRO A 823 -11.25 -25.35 8.02
CA PRO A 823 -11.31 -24.78 9.37
C PRO A 823 -10.48 -25.61 10.36
N ALA A 824 -9.92 -24.96 11.38
CA ALA A 824 -9.17 -25.65 12.43
C ALA A 824 -10.08 -26.59 13.22
N ALA A 825 -9.56 -27.77 13.56
CA ALA A 825 -10.26 -28.76 14.36
C ALA A 825 -9.26 -29.43 15.30
N LEU A 826 -9.49 -29.32 16.61
CA LEU A 826 -8.55 -29.75 17.65
C LEU A 826 -8.14 -31.22 17.48
N HIS A 827 -9.11 -32.11 17.23
CA HIS A 827 -8.87 -33.55 17.04
C HIS A 827 -7.94 -33.88 15.87
N ARG A 828 -7.99 -33.09 14.79
CA ARG A 828 -7.16 -33.30 13.59
C ARG A 828 -5.82 -32.60 13.72
N ASP A 829 -5.83 -31.38 14.26
CA ASP A 829 -4.67 -30.51 14.26
C ASP A 829 -3.76 -30.81 15.45
N PHE A 830 -4.29 -31.25 16.59
CA PHE A 830 -3.54 -31.59 17.80
C PHE A 830 -4.01 -32.94 18.38
N PRO A 831 -3.88 -34.05 17.63
CA PRO A 831 -4.45 -35.35 18.00
C PRO A 831 -3.92 -35.90 19.33
N SER A 832 -2.70 -35.55 19.71
CA SER A 832 -2.05 -36.04 20.94
C SER A 832 -2.59 -35.45 22.24
N ILE A 833 -3.29 -34.32 22.18
CA ILE A 833 -3.93 -33.66 23.34
C ILE A 833 -5.46 -33.56 23.18
N ALA A 834 -5.99 -33.93 22.01
CA ALA A 834 -7.40 -33.77 21.72
C ALA A 834 -8.31 -34.65 22.58
N GLY A 835 -7.85 -35.84 22.97
CA GLY A 835 -8.60 -36.73 23.86
C GLY A 835 -8.78 -36.19 25.28
N ASP A 836 -8.02 -35.16 25.66
CA ASP A 836 -8.10 -34.54 26.98
C ASP A 836 -9.25 -33.52 27.08
N PHE A 837 -9.71 -32.97 25.95
CA PHE A 837 -10.74 -31.94 25.90
C PHE A 837 -12.07 -32.54 25.46
N VAL A 838 -13.11 -32.35 26.28
CA VAL A 838 -14.46 -32.87 26.08
C VAL A 838 -15.43 -31.70 25.98
N ILE A 839 -16.32 -31.76 24.98
CA ILE A 839 -17.53 -30.92 24.95
C ILE A 839 -18.64 -31.76 25.58
N PRO A 840 -19.10 -31.43 26.81
CA PRO A 840 -20.10 -32.24 27.51
C PRO A 840 -21.43 -32.27 26.75
N ASP A 841 -22.20 -33.35 26.92
CA ASP A 841 -23.46 -33.60 26.18
C ASP A 841 -24.49 -32.48 26.34
N ILE A 842 -24.45 -31.75 27.45
CA ILE A 842 -25.30 -30.57 27.66
C ILE A 842 -25.06 -29.45 26.61
N LEU A 843 -23.91 -29.46 25.94
CA LEU A 843 -23.54 -28.55 24.86
C LEU A 843 -23.61 -29.23 23.47
N GLU A 844 -24.39 -30.31 23.33
CA GLU A 844 -24.48 -31.11 22.11
C GLU A 844 -24.68 -30.28 20.83
N MET A 845 -25.50 -29.24 20.87
CA MET A 845 -25.71 -28.33 19.74
C MET A 845 -24.39 -27.74 19.19
N ALA A 846 -23.44 -27.39 20.08
CA ALA A 846 -22.13 -26.86 19.68
C ALA A 846 -21.25 -27.92 19.00
N ARG A 847 -21.38 -29.18 19.44
CA ARG A 847 -20.66 -30.34 18.89
C ARG A 847 -21.21 -30.74 17.51
N GLU A 848 -22.53 -30.86 17.38
CA GLU A 848 -23.17 -31.30 16.13
C GLU A 848 -23.05 -30.27 15.01
N ASN A 849 -23.08 -28.97 15.35
CA ASN A 849 -23.01 -27.87 14.40
C ASN A 849 -21.61 -27.24 14.33
N GLU A 850 -20.57 -27.95 14.80
CA GLU A 850 -19.21 -27.43 14.86
C GLU A 850 -18.72 -26.97 13.48
N HIS A 851 -18.29 -25.72 13.41
CA HIS A 851 -17.55 -25.17 12.28
C HIS A 851 -16.03 -25.30 12.50
N SER A 852 -15.55 -25.00 13.71
CA SER A 852 -14.13 -25.12 14.07
C SER A 852 -13.91 -25.19 15.57
N SER A 853 -12.92 -25.96 16.01
CA SER A 853 -12.40 -26.01 17.38
C SER A 853 -10.94 -25.54 17.40
N VAL A 854 -10.71 -24.35 17.97
CA VAL A 854 -9.44 -23.61 17.84
C VAL A 854 -8.70 -23.57 19.17
N LEU A 855 -7.52 -24.19 19.24
CA LEU A 855 -6.58 -23.99 20.35
C LEU A 855 -6.05 -22.55 20.34
N ARG A 856 -6.23 -21.85 21.47
CA ARG A 856 -5.76 -20.49 21.69
C ARG A 856 -4.81 -20.45 22.88
N ILE A 857 -3.60 -19.95 22.66
CA ILE A 857 -2.61 -19.76 23.72
C ILE A 857 -2.05 -18.35 23.61
N SER A 858 -2.00 -17.61 24.71
CA SER A 858 -1.45 -16.26 24.75
C SER A 858 -0.50 -16.08 25.92
N GLY A 859 0.52 -15.24 25.77
CA GLY A 859 1.18 -14.56 26.88
C GLY A 859 0.41 -13.30 27.29
N ALA A 860 1.10 -12.27 27.81
CA ALA A 860 0.50 -11.03 28.33
C ALA A 860 -0.02 -10.10 27.21
N THR A 861 -0.99 -10.58 26.45
CA THR A 861 -1.47 -9.95 25.21
C THR A 861 -2.95 -9.58 25.29
N THR A 862 -3.27 -8.36 24.88
CA THR A 862 -4.63 -7.84 24.70
C THR A 862 -5.03 -7.99 23.24
N MET A 863 -6.18 -8.60 22.98
CA MET A 863 -6.73 -8.82 21.66
C MET A 863 -7.53 -7.61 21.18
N TRP A 864 -7.44 -7.28 19.89
CA TRP A 864 -8.26 -6.25 19.24
C TRP A 864 -9.77 -6.54 19.39
N LEU A 865 -10.56 -5.47 19.33
CA LEU A 865 -12.02 -5.56 19.27
C LEU A 865 -12.46 -6.17 17.93
N HIS A 866 -13.25 -7.23 17.98
CA HIS A 866 -13.83 -7.89 16.81
C HIS A 866 -15.18 -8.51 17.16
N TYR A 867 -16.01 -8.80 16.17
CA TYR A 867 -17.15 -9.71 16.35
C TYR A 867 -16.97 -10.94 15.48
N ASP A 868 -17.53 -12.05 15.93
CA ASP A 868 -17.60 -13.27 15.16
C ASP A 868 -19.03 -13.46 14.64
N VAL A 869 -19.16 -13.90 13.38
CA VAL A 869 -20.47 -14.08 12.74
C VAL A 869 -21.17 -15.33 13.28
N MET A 870 -20.38 -16.34 13.67
CA MET A 870 -20.87 -17.56 14.29
C MET A 870 -20.92 -17.43 15.81
N VAL A 871 -21.88 -18.15 16.41
CA VAL A 871 -21.91 -18.38 17.85
C VAL A 871 -20.66 -19.17 18.25
N ASN A 872 -20.11 -18.86 19.42
CA ASN A 872 -19.00 -19.63 19.94
C ASN A 872 -19.01 -19.79 21.45
N ILE A 873 -18.35 -20.85 21.91
CA ILE A 873 -18.02 -21.06 23.32
C ILE A 873 -16.51 -20.95 23.49
N LEU A 874 -16.09 -20.08 24.41
CA LEU A 874 -14.69 -19.92 24.80
C LEU A 874 -14.47 -20.69 26.12
N CYS A 875 -13.86 -21.86 26.01
CA CYS A 875 -13.56 -22.73 27.14
C CYS A 875 -12.18 -22.35 27.72
N GLN A 876 -12.16 -21.79 28.93
CA GLN A 876 -10.93 -21.35 29.59
C GLN A 876 -10.31 -22.53 30.35
N ILE A 877 -9.19 -23.04 29.84
CA ILE A 877 -8.55 -24.24 30.40
C ILE A 877 -7.53 -23.87 31.47
N ARG A 878 -6.68 -22.88 31.20
CA ARG A 878 -5.62 -22.46 32.13
C ARG A 878 -5.35 -20.96 32.07
N GLY A 879 -5.06 -20.34 33.21
CA GLY A 879 -5.00 -18.90 33.38
C GLY A 879 -6.38 -18.24 33.34
N SER A 880 -6.40 -16.91 33.40
CA SER A 880 -7.62 -16.12 33.36
C SER A 880 -7.55 -15.00 32.32
N LYS A 881 -8.71 -14.62 31.77
CA LYS A 881 -8.83 -13.53 30.80
C LYS A 881 -9.94 -12.58 31.20
N LYS A 882 -9.67 -11.28 31.14
CA LYS A 882 -10.74 -10.28 31.16
C LYS A 882 -11.37 -10.23 29.77
N VAL A 883 -12.69 -10.34 29.68
CA VAL A 883 -13.44 -10.26 28.44
C VAL A 883 -14.45 -9.12 28.56
N VAL A 884 -14.46 -8.25 27.54
CA VAL A 884 -15.47 -7.19 27.40
C VAL A 884 -16.25 -7.50 26.14
N LEU A 885 -17.59 -7.41 26.21
CA LEU A 885 -18.50 -7.69 25.11
C LEU A 885 -19.52 -6.57 24.93
N PHE A 886 -19.98 -6.41 23.69
CA PHE A 886 -20.96 -5.42 23.27
C PHE A 886 -22.02 -6.10 22.38
N PRO A 887 -23.31 -5.82 22.61
CA PRO A 887 -24.36 -6.34 21.75
C PRO A 887 -24.25 -5.79 20.31
N PRO A 888 -24.79 -6.49 19.31
CA PRO A 888 -24.77 -6.05 17.91
C PRO A 888 -25.28 -4.61 17.69
N SER A 889 -26.26 -4.17 18.51
CA SER A 889 -26.83 -2.81 18.45
C SER A 889 -25.81 -1.68 18.64
N ASP A 890 -24.68 -1.97 19.29
CA ASP A 890 -23.64 -1.00 19.63
C ASP A 890 -22.61 -0.80 18.54
N ILE A 891 -22.60 -1.64 17.50
CA ILE A 891 -21.54 -1.67 16.48
C ILE A 891 -21.25 -0.29 15.86
N ARG A 892 -22.28 0.56 15.75
CA ARG A 892 -22.20 1.93 15.22
C ARG A 892 -21.32 2.88 16.05
N TYR A 893 -21.12 2.57 17.33
CA TYR A 893 -20.31 3.36 18.27
C TYR A 893 -18.89 2.82 18.42
N LEU A 894 -18.59 1.67 17.81
CA LEU A 894 -17.37 0.91 18.04
C LEU A 894 -16.38 1.01 16.87
N GLU A 895 -16.49 2.02 16.00
CA GLU A 895 -15.51 2.34 14.96
C GLU A 895 -15.17 1.17 13.99
N PHE A 896 -16.15 0.33 13.65
CA PHE A 896 -15.97 -0.73 12.65
C PHE A 896 -15.98 -0.17 11.21
N VAL A 897 -15.03 -0.63 10.39
CA VAL A 897 -14.94 -0.26 8.97
C VAL A 897 -15.96 -1.06 8.14
N HIS A 898 -16.49 -0.44 7.07
CA HIS A 898 -17.45 -1.08 6.16
C HIS A 898 -16.94 -2.40 5.57
N GLY A 899 -17.62 -3.49 5.87
CA GLY A 899 -17.25 -4.83 5.37
C GLY A 899 -16.17 -5.53 6.18
N GLU A 900 -15.67 -4.92 7.25
CA GLU A 900 -14.70 -5.54 8.17
C GLU A 900 -15.40 -6.08 9.42
N THR A 901 -14.79 -7.09 10.06
CA THR A 901 -15.23 -7.66 11.35
C THR A 901 -14.34 -7.27 12.52
N THR A 902 -13.41 -6.34 12.30
CA THR A 902 -12.45 -5.84 13.30
C THR A 902 -12.55 -4.32 13.42
N SER A 903 -12.30 -3.82 14.62
CA SER A 903 -12.34 -2.39 14.96
C SER A 903 -10.95 -1.86 15.34
N GLY A 904 -10.72 -0.56 15.11
CA GLY A 904 -9.51 0.16 15.53
C GLY A 904 -9.52 0.56 17.00
N LEU A 905 -10.65 0.39 17.68
CA LEU A 905 -10.86 0.82 19.05
C LEU A 905 -10.21 -0.15 20.04
N ASN A 906 -9.27 0.34 20.86
CA ASN A 906 -8.77 -0.40 22.02
C ASN A 906 -9.66 -0.10 23.23
N VAL A 907 -10.67 -0.94 23.45
CA VAL A 907 -11.68 -0.76 24.51
C VAL A 907 -11.11 -0.74 25.93
N PHE A 908 -9.91 -1.27 26.14
CA PHE A 908 -9.26 -1.29 27.47
C PHE A 908 -8.50 0.00 27.79
N THR A 909 -8.18 0.82 26.79
CA THR A 909 -7.51 2.11 26.96
C THR A 909 -8.36 3.29 26.50
N THR A 910 -9.52 3.03 25.90
CA THR A 910 -10.44 4.05 25.39
C THR A 910 -11.05 4.85 26.55
N PRO A 911 -11.08 6.19 26.48
CA PRO A 911 -11.73 7.01 27.48
C PRO A 911 -13.20 6.63 27.69
N PRO A 912 -13.68 6.58 28.94
CA PRO A 912 -15.06 6.22 29.30
C PRO A 912 -16.15 6.90 28.47
N GLU A 913 -15.97 8.20 28.21
CA GLU A 913 -16.91 9.06 27.48
C GLU A 913 -17.25 8.53 26.08
N LYS A 914 -16.28 7.89 25.40
CA LYS A 914 -16.50 7.30 24.06
C LYS A 914 -17.39 6.06 24.11
N LEU A 915 -17.46 5.37 25.25
CA LEU A 915 -18.24 4.15 25.42
C LEU A 915 -19.59 4.39 26.12
N GLU A 916 -19.92 5.64 26.48
CA GLU A 916 -21.15 5.97 27.22
C GLU A 916 -22.44 5.57 26.49
N LYS A 917 -22.43 5.55 25.16
CA LYS A 917 -23.60 5.18 24.33
C LYS A 917 -23.70 3.68 24.08
N THR A 918 -22.82 2.88 24.68
CA THR A 918 -22.77 1.42 24.51
C THR A 918 -23.35 0.70 25.73
N HIS A 919 -23.82 -0.52 25.51
CA HIS A 919 -24.38 -1.45 26.48
C HIS A 919 -23.34 -2.54 26.84
N LEU A 920 -22.14 -2.10 27.22
CA LEU A 920 -21.02 -2.98 27.46
C LEU A 920 -21.23 -3.90 28.67
N VAL A 921 -20.82 -5.16 28.53
CA VAL A 921 -20.79 -6.17 29.60
C VAL A 921 -19.38 -6.72 29.76
N GLU A 922 -19.02 -7.14 30.96
CA GLU A 922 -17.69 -7.69 31.23
C GLU A 922 -17.72 -8.93 32.12
N THR A 923 -16.66 -9.74 32.00
CA THR A 923 -16.37 -10.84 32.90
C THR A 923 -14.86 -11.10 33.00
N VAL A 924 -14.43 -11.72 34.08
CA VAL A 924 -13.13 -12.39 34.16
C VAL A 924 -13.40 -13.88 34.02
N LEU A 925 -12.98 -14.44 32.90
CA LEU A 925 -13.14 -15.85 32.61
C LEU A 925 -12.00 -16.62 33.29
N GLU A 926 -12.36 -17.43 34.27
CA GLU A 926 -11.45 -18.23 35.10
C GLU A 926 -11.33 -19.67 34.59
N GLU A 927 -10.34 -20.40 35.10
CA GLU A 927 -10.11 -21.80 34.75
C GLU A 927 -11.36 -22.66 34.99
N GLY A 928 -11.69 -23.54 34.04
CA GLY A 928 -12.87 -24.42 34.10
C GLY A 928 -14.18 -23.74 33.68
N LYS A 929 -14.21 -22.42 33.48
CA LYS A 929 -15.41 -21.71 33.03
C LYS A 929 -15.49 -21.61 31.51
N VAL A 930 -16.72 -21.58 31.00
CA VAL A 930 -16.99 -21.47 29.55
C VAL A 930 -17.80 -20.20 29.30
N LEU A 931 -17.30 -19.29 28.46
CA LEU A 931 -18.07 -18.12 28.04
C LEU A 931 -18.83 -18.44 26.77
N PHE A 932 -20.15 -18.35 26.83
CA PHE A 932 -21.02 -18.33 25.64
C PHE A 932 -21.00 -16.93 25.01
N ILE A 933 -20.56 -16.85 23.74
CA ILE A 933 -20.51 -15.63 22.95
C ILE A 933 -21.54 -15.76 21.81
N PRO A 934 -22.64 -14.97 21.84
CA PRO A 934 -23.65 -15.04 20.78
C PRO A 934 -23.13 -14.47 19.46
N ALA A 935 -23.81 -14.81 18.36
CA ALA A 935 -23.47 -14.34 17.02
C ALA A 935 -23.45 -12.80 16.94
N CYS A 936 -22.48 -12.25 16.23
CA CYS A 936 -22.28 -10.82 15.99
C CYS A 936 -22.02 -9.95 17.23
N TRP A 937 -21.79 -10.54 18.42
CA TRP A 937 -21.35 -9.79 19.59
C TRP A 937 -19.88 -9.37 19.45
N ALA A 938 -19.64 -8.06 19.50
CA ALA A 938 -18.28 -7.52 19.49
C ALA A 938 -17.62 -7.75 20.84
N HIS A 939 -16.38 -8.21 20.85
CA HIS A 939 -15.66 -8.56 22.06
C HIS A 939 -14.15 -8.37 21.91
N ALA A 940 -13.49 -8.16 23.05
CA ALA A 940 -12.06 -8.05 23.17
C ALA A 940 -11.60 -8.72 24.48
N THR A 941 -10.37 -9.24 24.50
CA THR A 941 -9.83 -9.92 25.69
C THR A 941 -8.52 -9.28 26.14
N ALA A 942 -8.34 -9.12 27.45
CA ALA A 942 -7.09 -8.68 28.07
C ALA A 942 -6.59 -9.72 29.10
N PRO A 943 -5.29 -9.74 29.43
CA PRO A 943 -4.76 -10.58 30.51
C PRO A 943 -5.37 -10.19 31.86
N ALA A 944 -5.65 -11.18 32.73
CA ALA A 944 -6.19 -10.94 34.07
C ALA A 944 -5.32 -11.49 35.23
N GLY A 945 -4.32 -12.35 34.97
CA GLY A 945 -3.42 -12.94 35.98
C GLY A 945 -1.97 -12.39 35.93
N GLU A 946 -1.19 -12.62 37.00
CA GLU A 946 0.15 -12.02 37.25
C GLU A 946 1.17 -12.17 36.11
N LYS A 947 1.19 -13.30 35.39
CA LYS A 947 2.09 -13.53 34.23
C LYS A 947 1.39 -13.44 32.87
N GLY A 948 0.08 -13.22 32.87
CA GLY A 948 -0.75 -13.04 31.67
C GLY A 948 -0.91 -14.26 30.74
N MET A 949 -0.26 -15.40 31.01
CA MET A 949 -0.43 -16.61 30.19
C MET A 949 -1.85 -17.16 30.29
N SER A 950 -2.42 -17.58 29.15
CA SER A 950 -3.73 -18.21 29.12
C SER A 950 -3.84 -19.23 27.99
N VAL A 951 -4.47 -20.37 28.29
CA VAL A 951 -4.78 -21.47 27.38
C VAL A 951 -6.29 -21.64 27.34
N ALA A 952 -6.85 -21.68 26.14
CA ALA A 952 -8.27 -21.85 25.90
C ALA A 952 -8.55 -22.64 24.62
N VAL A 953 -9.73 -23.25 24.55
CA VAL A 953 -10.28 -23.80 23.30
C VAL A 953 -11.50 -22.99 22.93
N ASN A 954 -11.51 -22.43 21.72
CA ASN A 954 -12.64 -21.68 21.20
C ASN A 954 -13.38 -22.51 20.15
N VAL A 955 -14.62 -22.91 20.45
CA VAL A 955 -15.44 -23.72 19.54
C VAL A 955 -16.48 -22.84 18.89
N PHE A 956 -16.43 -22.75 17.57
CA PHE A 956 -17.38 -22.02 16.74
C PHE A 956 -18.37 -22.99 16.11
N PHE A 957 -19.65 -22.65 16.11
CA PHE A 957 -20.69 -23.49 15.54
C PHE A 957 -21.78 -22.67 14.87
N ARG A 958 -22.46 -23.29 13.91
CA ARG A 958 -23.51 -22.65 13.12
C ARG A 958 -24.83 -22.66 13.90
N SER A 959 -25.48 -21.51 13.96
CA SER A 959 -26.78 -21.32 14.63
C SER A 959 -27.89 -20.84 13.70
N PHE A 960 -27.55 -20.45 12.46
CA PHE A 960 -28.51 -20.05 11.43
C PHE A 960 -28.67 -21.16 10.38
N GLU A 961 -29.75 -21.08 9.61
CA GLU A 961 -29.92 -21.95 8.44
C GLU A 961 -28.72 -21.85 7.48
N ASN A 962 -28.38 -22.95 6.80
CA ASN A 962 -27.21 -23.02 5.94
C ASN A 962 -27.21 -21.99 4.79
N ASN A 963 -28.39 -21.55 4.35
CA ASN A 963 -28.60 -20.54 3.31
C ASN A 963 -28.28 -19.10 3.79
N ALA A 964 -28.27 -18.83 5.10
CA ALA A 964 -27.99 -17.51 5.66
C ALA A 964 -26.50 -17.17 5.57
N TYR A 965 -25.64 -18.17 5.70
CA TYR A 965 -24.19 -18.00 5.55
C TYR A 965 -23.80 -17.74 4.10
N ALA A 966 -22.84 -16.84 3.90
CA ALA A 966 -22.41 -16.46 2.56
C ALA A 966 -21.80 -17.62 1.77
N ALA A 967 -22.24 -17.80 0.52
CA ALA A 967 -21.72 -18.83 -0.37
C ALA A 967 -20.21 -18.68 -0.61
N GLY A 968 -19.47 -19.79 -0.57
CA GLY A 968 -18.02 -19.84 -0.78
C GLY A 968 -17.26 -20.28 0.47
N ARG A 969 -15.94 -20.10 0.44
CA ARG A 969 -15.07 -20.54 1.55
C ARG A 969 -15.10 -19.53 2.68
N ASP A 970 -15.30 -20.02 3.91
CA ASP A 970 -15.08 -19.30 5.16
C ASP A 970 -14.34 -20.25 6.10
N VAL A 971 -13.03 -20.07 6.22
CA VAL A 971 -12.15 -20.96 7.00
C VAL A 971 -12.02 -20.48 8.45
N TYR A 972 -12.27 -19.19 8.68
CA TYR A 972 -12.04 -18.54 9.97
C TYR A 972 -13.33 -18.21 10.72
N GLY A 973 -14.49 -18.40 10.08
CA GLY A 973 -15.81 -18.10 10.66
C GLY A 973 -16.11 -16.60 10.75
N ASN A 974 -15.35 -15.77 10.04
CA ASN A 974 -15.40 -14.31 10.14
C ASN A 974 -16.00 -13.64 8.88
N ARG A 975 -16.62 -14.41 8.00
CA ARG A 975 -17.27 -13.86 6.82
C ARG A 975 -18.72 -13.49 7.14
N ASP A 976 -19.06 -12.21 6.96
CA ASP A 976 -20.43 -11.71 7.14
C ASP A 976 -21.48 -12.56 6.40
N LEU A 977 -22.69 -12.63 6.96
CA LEU A 977 -23.81 -13.37 6.38
C LEU A 977 -24.11 -12.92 4.93
N GLY A 978 -24.72 -13.83 4.17
CA GLY A 978 -25.05 -13.59 2.76
C GLY A 978 -25.91 -12.35 2.57
N VAL A 979 -26.81 -12.07 3.52
CA VAL A 979 -27.70 -10.89 3.51
C VAL A 979 -26.92 -9.58 3.40
N TYR A 980 -25.80 -9.46 4.12
CA TYR A 980 -25.01 -8.24 4.14
C TYR A 980 -24.20 -8.08 2.85
N GLN A 981 -23.55 -9.15 2.38
CA GLN A 981 -22.80 -9.11 1.12
C GLN A 981 -23.70 -8.83 -0.09
N ASN A 982 -24.92 -9.39 -0.08
CA ASN A 982 -25.92 -9.14 -1.10
C ASN A 982 -26.45 -7.71 -0.98
N GLY A 983 -26.74 -7.25 0.24
CA GLY A 983 -27.24 -5.91 0.50
C GLY A 983 -26.25 -4.82 0.09
N ARG A 984 -24.95 -5.00 0.33
CA ARG A 984 -23.92 -4.07 -0.16
C ARG A 984 -23.87 -3.98 -1.68
N ARG A 985 -24.03 -5.11 -2.37
CA ARG A 985 -24.15 -5.13 -3.85
C ARG A 985 -25.40 -4.40 -4.33
N ASP A 986 -26.50 -4.52 -3.59
CA ASP A 986 -27.74 -3.85 -3.91
C ASP A 986 -27.67 -2.34 -3.60
N ILE A 987 -27.00 -1.92 -2.52
CA ILE A 987 -26.65 -0.50 -2.28
C ILE A 987 -25.82 0.06 -3.43
N ALA A 988 -24.79 -0.66 -3.89
CA ALA A 988 -23.97 -0.22 -5.02
C ALA A 988 -24.81 -0.01 -6.28
N LYS A 989 -25.78 -0.90 -6.57
CA LYS A 989 -26.71 -0.73 -7.69
C LYS A 989 -27.67 0.44 -7.50
N ILE A 990 -28.18 0.67 -6.29
CA ILE A 990 -29.02 1.84 -5.98
C ILE A 990 -28.23 3.11 -6.32
N ILE A 991 -26.98 3.17 -5.83
CA ILE A 991 -26.05 4.27 -6.08
C ILE A 991 -25.79 4.47 -7.58
N GLU A 992 -25.48 3.40 -8.31
CA GLU A 992 -25.25 3.46 -9.76
C GLU A 992 -26.48 3.99 -10.50
N LYS A 993 -27.69 3.54 -10.14
CA LYS A 993 -28.92 4.02 -10.76
C LYS A 993 -29.19 5.49 -10.44
N ILE A 994 -28.98 5.93 -9.20
CA ILE A 994 -29.11 7.34 -8.80
C ILE A 994 -28.11 8.21 -9.56
N ALA A 995 -26.88 7.71 -9.79
CA ALA A 995 -25.86 8.43 -10.52
C ALA A 995 -26.15 8.53 -12.03
N ALA A 996 -26.78 7.49 -12.60
CA ALA A 996 -27.08 7.36 -14.02
C ALA A 996 -28.30 8.16 -14.49
N GLU A 997 -29.09 8.77 -13.59
CA GLU A 997 -30.18 9.67 -13.98
C GLU A 997 -29.64 11.09 -14.25
N PRO A 998 -29.61 11.54 -15.52
CA PRO A 998 -29.01 12.82 -15.89
C PRO A 998 -29.88 14.02 -15.47
N GLU A 999 -31.17 13.81 -15.26
CA GLU A 999 -32.15 14.83 -14.84
C GLU A 999 -32.09 15.11 -13.32
N LEU A 1000 -31.58 14.18 -12.50
CA LEU A 1000 -31.55 14.36 -11.05
C LEU A 1000 -30.38 15.26 -10.63
N GLY A 1001 -30.72 16.46 -10.17
CA GLY A 1001 -29.78 17.38 -9.54
C GLY A 1001 -29.17 16.79 -8.25
N ARG A 1002 -28.03 17.31 -7.82
CA ARG A 1002 -27.28 16.79 -6.67
C ARG A 1002 -28.05 16.81 -5.34
N ALA A 1003 -28.80 17.88 -5.09
CA ALA A 1003 -29.71 17.99 -3.95
C ALA A 1003 -30.83 16.94 -4.01
N GLU A 1004 -31.32 16.63 -5.21
CA GLU A 1004 -32.35 15.61 -5.42
C GLU A 1004 -31.79 14.21 -5.20
N ARG A 1005 -30.55 13.91 -5.62
CA ARG A 1005 -29.86 12.65 -5.32
C ARG A 1005 -29.71 12.43 -3.81
N ILE A 1006 -29.32 13.47 -3.07
CA ILE A 1006 -29.26 13.43 -1.59
C ILE A 1006 -30.65 13.21 -1.01
N ASN A 1007 -31.68 13.87 -1.54
CA ASN A 1007 -33.06 13.68 -1.10
C ASN A 1007 -33.60 12.28 -1.39
N VAL A 1008 -33.22 11.67 -2.52
CA VAL A 1008 -33.58 10.27 -2.84
C VAL A 1008 -32.95 9.33 -1.81
N ILE A 1009 -31.66 9.49 -1.51
CA ILE A 1009 -30.98 8.68 -0.49
C ILE A 1009 -31.59 8.93 0.89
N ALA A 1010 -31.85 10.19 1.25
CA ALA A 1010 -32.48 10.55 2.51
C ALA A 1010 -33.90 9.97 2.63
N ARG A 1011 -34.68 9.92 1.55
CA ARG A 1011 -36.01 9.28 1.51
C ARG A 1011 -35.92 7.77 1.70
N ILE A 1012 -34.95 7.11 1.05
CA ILE A 1012 -34.72 5.66 1.24
C ILE A 1012 -34.35 5.37 2.70
N LEU A 1013 -33.49 6.22 3.29
CA LEU A 1013 -33.06 6.09 4.68
C LEU A 1013 -34.12 6.51 5.70
N ALA A 1014 -35.04 7.39 5.33
CA ALA A 1014 -36.16 7.86 6.15
C ALA A 1014 -37.40 6.96 6.04
N ASP A 1015 -37.44 6.05 5.07
CA ASP A 1015 -38.45 5.00 4.99
C ASP A 1015 -38.41 4.16 6.27
N GLU A 1016 -39.56 4.00 6.92
CA GLU A 1016 -39.67 3.35 8.22
C GLU A 1016 -39.10 1.92 8.21
N GLY A 1017 -39.11 1.25 7.05
CA GLY A 1017 -38.60 -0.11 6.90
C GLY A 1017 -37.07 -0.24 6.95
N PHE A 1018 -36.31 0.80 6.58
CA PHE A 1018 -34.84 0.67 6.45
C PHE A 1018 -34.08 0.96 7.76
N ARG A 1019 -34.67 1.68 8.72
CA ARG A 1019 -33.98 2.08 9.98
C ARG A 1019 -34.67 1.73 11.29
N ARG A 1020 -36.01 1.58 11.31
CA ARG A 1020 -36.72 1.63 12.60
C ARG A 1020 -37.15 0.27 13.14
N GLN A 1021 -37.37 -0.74 12.31
CA GLN A 1021 -37.71 -2.11 12.72
C GLN A 1021 -37.69 -3.08 11.54
N VAL A 1022 -37.32 -4.35 11.78
CA VAL A 1022 -37.57 -5.45 10.83
C VAL A 1022 -39.09 -5.63 10.70
N VAL A 1023 -39.67 -5.18 9.58
CA VAL A 1023 -41.11 -5.31 9.31
C VAL A 1023 -41.34 -6.65 8.61
N LYS A 1024 -41.97 -7.61 9.31
CA LYS A 1024 -42.38 -8.89 8.70
C LYS A 1024 -43.51 -8.66 7.69
N GLY A 1025 -43.29 -9.04 6.44
CA GLY A 1025 -44.33 -9.09 5.40
C GLY A 1025 -44.25 -7.99 4.34
N GLY A 1026 -43.08 -7.35 4.16
CA GLY A 1026 -42.78 -6.40 3.07
C GLY A 1026 -43.92 -5.46 2.65
N ARG A 1027 -44.03 -4.27 3.25
CA ARG A 1027 -44.98 -3.24 2.79
C ARG A 1027 -44.70 -2.80 1.35
N GLU A 1028 -45.76 -2.43 0.63
CA GLU A 1028 -45.68 -1.65 -0.60
C GLU A 1028 -44.95 -0.33 -0.32
N ILE A 1029 -43.81 -0.14 -0.96
CA ILE A 1029 -43.15 1.17 -1.01
C ILE A 1029 -44.03 2.03 -1.93
N GLY A 1030 -44.56 3.14 -1.39
CA GLY A 1030 -45.63 3.91 -2.03
C GLY A 1030 -45.37 4.26 -3.50
N GLU A 1031 -46.39 4.02 -4.33
CA GLU A 1031 -46.37 4.16 -5.80
C GLU A 1031 -45.79 5.49 -6.28
N GLY A 1032 -44.71 5.40 -7.06
CA GLY A 1032 -44.19 6.50 -7.85
C GLY A 1032 -42.71 6.35 -8.18
N ASN A 1033 -42.39 5.58 -9.23
CA ASN A 1033 -41.09 5.54 -9.93
C ASN A 1033 -39.84 5.94 -9.10
N ARG A 1034 -39.52 5.19 -8.03
CA ARG A 1034 -38.37 5.48 -7.17
C ARG A 1034 -37.18 4.61 -7.55
N VAL A 1035 -36.11 5.28 -7.98
CA VAL A 1035 -34.79 4.68 -8.24
C VAL A 1035 -34.36 3.80 -7.06
N GLY A 1036 -34.09 2.53 -7.31
CA GLY A 1036 -33.56 1.61 -6.29
C GLY A 1036 -34.59 0.86 -5.43
N GLU A 1037 -35.89 1.04 -5.66
CA GLU A 1037 -36.96 0.39 -4.87
C GLU A 1037 -36.85 -1.15 -4.84
N LYS A 1038 -36.60 -1.77 -5.99
CA LYS A 1038 -36.43 -3.23 -6.10
C LYS A 1038 -35.26 -3.74 -5.27
N GLU A 1039 -34.16 -2.99 -5.23
CA GLU A 1039 -32.98 -3.30 -4.43
C GLU A 1039 -33.28 -3.18 -2.93
N VAL A 1040 -33.99 -2.13 -2.50
CA VAL A 1040 -34.42 -1.95 -1.11
C VAL A 1040 -35.32 -3.09 -0.66
N LEU A 1041 -36.31 -3.48 -1.47
CA LEU A 1041 -37.17 -4.63 -1.18
C LEU A 1041 -36.38 -5.95 -1.08
N ARG A 1042 -35.35 -6.15 -1.92
CA ARG A 1042 -34.47 -7.32 -1.81
C ARG A 1042 -33.69 -7.32 -0.51
N ILE A 1043 -33.17 -6.16 -0.09
CA ILE A 1043 -32.45 -6.01 1.19
C ILE A 1043 -33.37 -6.37 2.35
N LEU A 1044 -34.56 -5.75 2.42
CA LEU A 1044 -35.52 -5.96 3.50
C LEU A 1044 -35.98 -7.42 3.58
N ARG A 1045 -36.38 -8.03 2.47
CA ARG A 1045 -36.77 -9.46 2.44
C ARG A 1045 -35.62 -10.40 2.84
N SER A 1046 -34.38 -10.04 2.54
CA SER A 1046 -33.24 -10.89 2.87
C SER A 1046 -32.97 -10.96 4.37
N VAL A 1047 -33.26 -9.89 5.12
CA VAL A 1047 -33.05 -9.86 6.58
C VAL A 1047 -34.24 -10.40 7.38
N GLU A 1048 -35.44 -10.53 6.78
CA GLU A 1048 -36.62 -11.14 7.42
C GLU A 1048 -36.39 -12.59 7.87
N ALA A 1049 -35.46 -13.31 7.23
CA ALA A 1049 -35.10 -14.69 7.58
C ALA A 1049 -34.14 -14.80 8.78
N LEU A 1050 -33.71 -13.67 9.36
CA LEU A 1050 -32.80 -13.63 10.50
C LEU A 1050 -33.55 -13.21 11.77
N PRO A 1051 -33.02 -13.54 12.96
CA PRO A 1051 -33.49 -12.94 14.21
C PRO A 1051 -33.50 -11.41 14.12
N ASP A 1052 -34.50 -10.76 14.71
CA ASP A 1052 -34.78 -9.33 14.52
C ASP A 1052 -33.57 -8.45 14.89
N ASP A 1053 -32.81 -8.81 15.92
CA ASP A 1053 -31.60 -8.10 16.36
C ASP A 1053 -30.43 -8.22 15.37
N ILE A 1054 -30.23 -9.40 14.78
CA ILE A 1054 -29.21 -9.64 13.74
C ILE A 1054 -29.61 -9.02 12.40
N GLY A 1055 -30.89 -9.10 12.04
CA GLY A 1055 -31.44 -8.44 10.87
C GLY A 1055 -31.27 -6.92 10.97
N GLN A 1056 -31.62 -6.33 12.13
CA GLN A 1056 -31.44 -4.91 12.39
C GLN A 1056 -29.96 -4.51 12.44
N PHE A 1057 -29.08 -5.34 13.01
CA PHE A 1057 -27.63 -5.12 12.98
C PHE A 1057 -27.11 -4.93 11.55
N TYR A 1058 -27.52 -5.80 10.63
CA TYR A 1058 -27.09 -5.70 9.23
C TYR A 1058 -27.74 -4.53 8.48
N LEU A 1059 -29.01 -4.20 8.77
CA LEU A 1059 -29.65 -3.01 8.20
C LEU A 1059 -28.96 -1.72 8.66
N ASP A 1060 -28.64 -1.60 9.96
CA ASP A 1060 -27.93 -0.44 10.52
C ASP A 1060 -26.58 -0.26 9.82
N ARG A 1061 -25.82 -1.33 9.61
CA ARG A 1061 -24.53 -1.25 8.88
C ARG A 1061 -24.70 -0.81 7.43
N LEU A 1062 -25.68 -1.38 6.72
CA LEU A 1062 -26.01 -0.99 5.35
C LEU A 1062 -26.46 0.49 5.28
N ALA A 1063 -27.20 0.96 6.27
CA ALA A 1063 -27.62 2.35 6.37
C ALA A 1063 -26.46 3.33 6.57
N VAL A 1064 -25.49 3.00 7.43
CA VAL A 1064 -24.30 3.85 7.61
C VAL A 1064 -23.48 3.90 6.31
N GLU A 1065 -23.33 2.79 5.59
CA GLU A 1065 -22.63 2.77 4.29
C GLU A 1065 -23.34 3.67 3.25
N MET A 1066 -24.67 3.64 3.22
CA MET A 1066 -25.47 4.50 2.34
C MET A 1066 -25.46 5.99 2.76
N GLU A 1067 -25.40 6.29 4.07
CA GLU A 1067 -25.21 7.65 4.57
C GLU A 1067 -23.85 8.23 4.20
N ASP A 1068 -22.78 7.43 4.33
CA ASP A 1068 -21.44 7.89 3.98
C ASP A 1068 -21.34 8.21 2.49
N PHE A 1069 -22.06 7.47 1.64
CA PHE A 1069 -22.22 7.83 0.23
C PHE A 1069 -22.99 9.15 0.02
N ALA A 1070 -24.06 9.40 0.79
CA ALA A 1070 -24.74 10.69 0.75
C ALA A 1070 -23.83 11.84 1.18
N LYS A 1071 -22.94 11.60 2.16
CA LYS A 1071 -21.93 12.59 2.62
C LYS A 1071 -20.87 12.86 1.55
N THR A 1072 -20.46 11.86 0.76
CA THR A 1072 -19.58 12.12 -0.39
C THR A 1072 -20.30 12.94 -1.45
N CYS A 1073 -21.58 12.67 -1.70
CA CYS A 1073 -22.41 13.51 -2.58
C CYS A 1073 -22.59 14.94 -2.04
N ARG A 1074 -22.39 15.23 -0.76
CA ARG A 1074 -22.47 16.61 -0.18
C ARG A 1074 -21.19 17.42 -0.30
N ARG A 1075 -20.04 16.83 -0.66
CA ARG A 1075 -18.74 17.53 -0.62
C ARG A 1075 -18.35 18.35 -1.84
N ASP A 1076 -18.90 18.11 -3.02
CA ASP A 1076 -18.61 18.92 -4.23
C ASP A 1076 -19.22 20.35 -4.22
N GLU A 1077 -19.77 20.84 -3.08
CA GLU A 1077 -20.41 22.17 -2.96
C GLU A 1077 -19.70 23.08 -1.93
N ILE A 1078 -18.58 22.61 -1.35
CA ILE A 1078 -17.81 23.42 -0.41
C ILE A 1078 -16.38 23.51 -0.90
#